data_AF-A0A6A5BH08-F1
#
_entry.id   AF-A0A6A5BH08-F1
#
_cell.length_a   1.000
_cell.length_b   1.000
_cell.length_c   1.000
_cell.angle_alpha   90.00
_cell.angle_beta   90.00
_cell.angle_gamma   90.00
#
_symmetry.space_group_name_H-M   'P 1'
#
loop_
_entity.id
_entity.type
_entity.pdbx_description
1 polymer ?
#
loop_
_entity_poly.entity_id
_entity_poly.type
_entity_poly.pdbx_seq_one_letter_code
_entity_poly.pdbx_strand_id
1 'polypeptide(L)'
;MKSNESESELCVAYHHHNEISHHPKPFTRTDNAMAIHSHQQQPQTHFHHFRKKYLLSTLTSSLKSMTSSLFIINSTTIPPFLTTILIVFLVISFQSYFVHPANCQYYNTSFAALIEKKEKAVLEICEKAKSFHITWPTMRDQYSSCVFYDACDASLSQKIPNFDCNYNFGYDQECGCSGEKLSLNDAVVKYAPDLIPGSNDLIREFECMSNSLRDVFRQNLFKDPTVKWQYLASTAGAMQLFPGVQWRHQYQPDPSVSCREEVPAGKPCPSFDPRIRPWYITAAAGSKSIIIILDVSSSMGSNSRIEIAISAALSVIDGLSRKDRLALIFFSDNAFTCAFSGDQLLFVNNENYEKFKKCIMNITPFGQTNFENAFNLAFKLFENDQTQNKTCNNVILFLTDGKITSGILPDSIIKEKNEKFGVKLFTFSLGNEADEETPRRIACDNGGLWKKIADGNIKDLRTQMSSYYDYLSYRDNKIDGVSWSEIYTDTTGLGDVSTASLACFASNGRLLGVAGVDVPLSTLSEFPNPRALLNEIAEKRDNCPPKIIPQEFIDELRGGVSCNYCSCPRDVAIYVSVTVVVIVLCVGVIGVIILSIIYSKFIKKKRWTRLQQALATSYQMNNIPLNSLNNPSGGSHSGFLDHHDATNYGLSERLLIDRDEVYTSL
;
A
#
# COMPACT_ATOMS: atom_id res chain seq x y z
N MET A 1 -41.24 -17.68 15.23
CA MET A 1 -39.83 -17.55 15.70
C MET A 1 -39.11 -16.70 14.66
N LYS A 2 -38.41 -15.68 15.15
CA LYS A 2 -38.16 -14.38 14.51
C LYS A 2 -37.32 -14.43 13.22
N SER A 3 -37.85 -13.82 12.15
CA SER A 3 -37.10 -13.26 11.02
C SER A 3 -36.81 -11.78 11.32
N ASN A 4 -35.60 -11.33 10.97
CA ASN A 4 -35.09 -9.98 11.19
C ASN A 4 -35.87 -8.94 10.37
N GLU A 5 -36.58 -8.05 11.06
CA GLU A 5 -37.02 -6.75 10.56
C GLU A 5 -35.94 -5.72 10.96
N SER A 6 -35.22 -5.16 9.99
CA SER A 6 -34.39 -3.97 10.20
C SER A 6 -34.28 -3.09 8.94
N GLU A 7 -35.35 -2.99 8.15
CA GLU A 7 -35.44 -2.09 6.99
C GLU A 7 -36.71 -1.23 7.09
N SER A 8 -36.75 -0.22 7.98
CA SER A 8 -37.80 0.82 7.92
C SER A 8 -37.61 2.04 8.84
N GLU A 9 -36.40 2.57 9.07
CA GLU A 9 -36.21 3.70 10.03
C GLU A 9 -35.81 5.06 9.44
N LEU A 10 -35.77 5.26 8.11
CA LEU A 10 -35.25 6.52 7.53
C LEU A 10 -36.30 7.48 6.93
N CYS A 11 -37.57 7.28 7.23
CA CYS A 11 -38.65 8.23 6.88
C CYS A 11 -39.38 8.78 8.12
N VAL A 12 -38.67 9.05 9.22
CA VAL A 12 -39.24 9.77 10.36
C VAL A 12 -38.80 11.24 10.31
N ALA A 13 -39.81 12.11 10.35
CA ALA A 13 -39.74 13.55 10.16
C ALA A 13 -38.66 14.27 10.99
N TYR A 14 -37.83 15.08 10.33
CA TYR A 14 -37.07 16.14 10.97
C TYR A 14 -37.76 17.50 10.73
N HIS A 15 -38.30 18.08 11.80
CA HIS A 15 -38.74 19.48 11.82
C HIS A 15 -37.52 20.40 11.91
N HIS A 16 -37.58 21.51 11.15
CA HIS A 16 -36.63 22.62 11.12
C HIS A 16 -35.98 22.95 12.48
N HIS A 17 -34.65 22.80 12.54
CA HIS A 17 -33.80 23.67 13.34
C HIS A 17 -32.86 24.41 12.38
N ASN A 18 -33.01 25.73 12.31
CA ASN A 18 -32.06 26.63 11.68
C ASN A 18 -30.73 26.54 12.43
N GLU A 19 -29.71 25.94 11.82
CA GLU A 19 -28.32 26.21 12.17
C GLU A 19 -27.80 27.35 11.30
N ILE A 20 -27.59 28.50 11.95
CA ILE A 20 -26.87 29.63 11.41
C ILE A 20 -25.39 29.25 11.38
N SER A 21 -24.85 28.98 10.19
CA SER A 21 -23.42 28.81 9.98
C SER A 21 -22.73 30.17 9.93
N HIS A 22 -21.96 30.47 10.97
CA HIS A 22 -21.00 31.57 10.96
C HIS A 22 -19.71 31.12 10.25
N HIS A 23 -19.43 31.70 9.08
CA HIS A 23 -18.08 31.80 8.54
C HIS A 23 -17.51 33.21 8.78
N PRO A 24 -16.20 33.33 9.11
CA PRO A 24 -15.58 34.59 9.48
C PRO A 24 -15.22 35.42 8.22
N LYS A 25 -15.47 36.73 8.28
CA LYS A 25 -14.93 37.70 7.30
C LYS A 25 -13.62 38.32 7.82
N PRO A 26 -12.69 38.68 6.92
CA PRO A 26 -11.39 39.24 7.28
C PRO A 26 -11.51 40.71 7.69
N PHE A 27 -10.76 41.09 8.73
CA PHE A 27 -10.62 42.47 9.18
C PHE A 27 -9.48 43.16 8.42
N THR A 28 -9.81 44.23 7.71
CA THR A 28 -8.86 45.27 7.30
C THR A 28 -8.95 46.47 8.24
N ARG A 29 -7.76 46.96 8.55
CA ARG A 29 -7.32 47.98 9.52
C ARG A 29 -7.75 49.41 9.15
N THR A 30 -8.14 50.22 10.15
CA THR A 30 -7.71 51.63 10.35
C THR A 30 -8.11 52.13 11.74
N ASP A 31 -7.08 52.36 12.56
CA ASP A 31 -6.77 53.53 13.37
C ASP A 31 -7.66 54.05 14.54
N ASN A 32 -6.94 54.15 15.67
CA ASN A 32 -6.94 55.19 16.71
C ASN A 32 -7.84 55.07 17.96
N ALA A 33 -7.19 54.57 19.03
CA ALA A 33 -6.76 55.34 20.21
C ALA A 33 -7.52 55.21 21.55
N MET A 34 -6.68 55.05 22.60
CA MET A 34 -6.85 55.26 24.06
C MET A 34 -7.67 54.20 24.84
N ALA A 35 -7.03 53.25 25.52
CA ALA A 35 -6.38 53.33 26.85
C ALA A 35 -7.41 53.48 27.99
N ILE A 36 -7.53 52.58 28.97
CA ILE A 36 -6.67 52.48 30.18
C ILE A 36 -7.19 51.30 31.08
N HIS A 37 -6.27 50.51 31.64
CA HIS A 37 -6.22 49.78 32.94
C HIS A 37 -7.48 49.10 33.54
N SER A 38 -7.45 47.99 34.29
CA SER A 38 -6.42 47.11 34.89
C SER A 38 -7.14 46.03 35.72
N HIS A 39 -6.50 44.87 35.95
CA HIS A 39 -6.42 44.04 37.19
C HIS A 39 -7.69 43.86 38.09
N GLN A 40 -8.02 42.72 38.70
CA GLN A 40 -7.21 41.64 39.27
C GLN A 40 -8.17 40.57 39.88
N GLN A 41 -7.70 39.32 39.93
CA GLN A 41 -7.83 38.34 41.04
C GLN A 41 -9.19 37.72 41.47
N GLN A 42 -9.21 36.38 41.33
CA GLN A 42 -9.87 35.35 42.18
C GLN A 42 -9.46 35.48 43.69
N PRO A 43 -9.93 34.71 44.72
CA PRO A 43 -10.35 33.28 44.65
C PRO A 43 -11.23 32.66 45.80
N GLN A 44 -11.44 31.33 45.75
CA GLN A 44 -11.66 30.34 46.86
C GLN A 44 -13.01 30.40 47.66
N THR A 45 -13.67 29.33 48.18
CA THR A 45 -13.41 27.89 48.42
C THR A 45 -14.67 27.15 48.99
N HIS A 46 -14.70 25.82 48.82
CA HIS A 46 -15.22 24.73 49.70
C HIS A 46 -16.73 24.43 49.98
N PHE A 47 -17.19 23.31 49.37
CA PHE A 47 -17.84 22.10 49.95
C PHE A 47 -18.67 22.19 51.26
N HIS A 48 -19.98 21.86 51.20
CA HIS A 48 -20.51 20.58 51.71
C HIS A 48 -22.00 20.33 51.38
N HIS A 49 -22.28 19.07 51.04
CA HIS A 49 -23.60 18.44 50.86
C HIS A 49 -24.50 18.53 52.11
N PHE A 50 -25.76 18.96 51.94
CA PHE A 50 -27.04 18.35 52.38
C PHE A 50 -28.15 19.42 52.56
N ARG A 51 -29.38 19.07 52.16
CA ARG A 51 -30.65 19.84 52.21
C ARG A 51 -31.03 20.71 50.99
N LYS A 52 -31.21 20.08 49.82
CA LYS A 52 -32.13 20.56 48.76
C LYS A 52 -33.40 19.70 48.74
N LYS A 53 -34.33 19.93 49.68
CA LYS A 53 -35.72 19.43 49.56
C LYS A 53 -36.80 20.29 50.23
N TYR A 54 -36.47 21.49 50.73
CA TYR A 54 -37.43 22.34 51.45
C TYR A 54 -37.54 23.81 50.98
N LEU A 55 -36.93 24.18 49.85
CA LEU A 55 -36.97 25.56 49.31
C LEU A 55 -37.67 25.69 47.95
N LEU A 56 -38.19 24.58 47.38
CA LEU A 56 -38.93 24.62 46.10
C LEU A 56 -40.45 24.66 46.27
N SER A 57 -41.01 24.37 47.46
CA SER A 57 -42.46 24.30 47.65
C SER A 57 -43.12 25.64 47.97
N THR A 58 -42.35 26.66 48.36
CA THR A 58 -42.85 27.99 48.73
C THR A 58 -42.75 29.04 47.60
N LEU A 59 -42.00 28.75 46.52
CA LEU A 59 -41.96 29.63 45.32
C LEU A 59 -42.99 29.23 44.26
N THR A 60 -43.48 27.98 44.27
CA THR A 60 -44.51 27.49 43.35
C THR A 60 -45.94 27.91 43.72
N SER A 61 -46.20 28.33 44.97
CA SER A 61 -47.54 28.76 45.40
C SER A 61 -47.83 30.23 45.06
N SER A 62 -46.84 31.13 45.08
CA SER A 62 -47.04 32.53 44.68
C SER A 62 -47.12 32.74 43.16
N LEU A 63 -46.45 31.92 42.35
CA LEU A 63 -46.52 32.03 40.88
C LEU A 63 -47.83 31.52 40.27
N LYS A 64 -48.49 30.52 40.88
CA LYS A 64 -49.81 30.02 40.43
C LYS A 64 -50.97 31.01 40.67
N SER A 65 -50.81 31.92 41.63
CA SER A 65 -51.83 32.95 41.89
C SER A 65 -51.76 34.14 40.92
N MET A 66 -50.59 34.46 40.35
CA MET A 66 -50.47 35.55 39.36
C MET A 66 -50.79 35.12 37.92
N THR A 67 -50.60 33.84 37.55
CA THR A 67 -50.95 33.34 36.20
C THR A 67 -52.45 33.12 36.00
N SER A 68 -53.22 32.97 37.08
CA SER A 68 -54.66 32.73 37.02
C SER A 68 -55.48 34.02 36.80
N SER A 69 -54.91 35.19 37.12
CA SER A 69 -55.56 36.50 36.92
C SER A 69 -55.28 37.12 35.55
N LEU A 70 -54.18 36.75 34.88
CA LEU A 70 -53.88 37.21 33.51
C LEU A 70 -54.62 36.43 32.41
N PHE A 71 -55.05 35.19 32.68
CA PHE A 71 -55.74 34.35 31.69
C PHE A 71 -57.24 34.65 31.57
N ILE A 72 -57.83 35.40 32.51
CA ILE A 72 -59.27 35.73 32.52
C ILE A 72 -59.57 37.02 31.73
N ILE A 73 -58.56 37.83 31.37
CA ILE A 73 -58.79 39.14 30.73
C ILE A 73 -58.79 39.07 29.19
N ASN A 74 -58.42 37.95 28.56
CA ASN A 74 -58.29 37.87 27.09
C ASN A 74 -59.20 36.86 26.37
N SER A 75 -60.25 36.33 27.02
CA SER A 75 -61.15 35.32 26.41
C SER A 75 -62.53 35.85 25.98
N THR A 76 -62.71 37.17 25.84
CA THR A 76 -63.97 37.75 25.35
C THR A 76 -63.74 38.49 24.04
N THR A 77 -63.60 37.78 22.91
CA THR A 77 -63.80 38.33 21.54
C THR A 77 -63.76 37.30 20.40
N ILE A 78 -64.19 36.03 20.58
CA ILE A 78 -64.48 35.17 19.40
C ILE A 78 -65.73 34.33 19.67
N PRO A 79 -66.82 34.49 18.90
CA PRO A 79 -68.03 33.67 19.05
C PRO A 79 -67.74 32.18 18.72
N PRO A 80 -68.39 31.22 19.43
CA PRO A 80 -68.16 29.78 19.28
C PRO A 80 -68.52 29.18 17.91
N PHE A 81 -69.06 29.99 16.99
CA PHE A 81 -69.36 29.59 15.62
C PHE A 81 -68.14 29.73 14.68
N LEU A 82 -67.16 30.58 15.01
CA LEU A 82 -65.94 30.74 14.21
C LEU A 82 -64.89 29.64 14.49
N THR A 83 -64.86 29.10 15.71
CA THR A 83 -63.95 28.01 16.08
C THR A 83 -64.32 26.70 15.41
N THR A 84 -65.61 26.41 15.25
CA THR A 84 -66.08 25.26 14.46
C THR A 84 -65.79 25.42 12.97
N ILE A 85 -65.91 26.64 12.42
CA ILE A 85 -65.53 26.89 11.01
C ILE A 85 -64.02 26.77 10.80
N LEU A 86 -63.18 27.25 11.73
CA LEU A 86 -61.72 27.10 11.68
C LEU A 86 -61.26 25.64 11.84
N ILE A 87 -61.93 24.86 12.71
CA ILE A 87 -61.64 23.43 12.87
C ILE A 87 -62.11 22.66 11.63
N VAL A 88 -63.26 23.01 11.04
CA VAL A 88 -63.72 22.39 9.79
C VAL A 88 -62.83 22.80 8.61
N PHE A 89 -62.34 24.05 8.54
CA PHE A 89 -61.35 24.45 7.53
C PHE A 89 -59.99 23.79 7.74
N LEU A 90 -59.54 23.60 8.98
CA LEU A 90 -58.33 22.82 9.29
C LEU A 90 -58.54 21.35 8.94
N VAL A 91 -59.68 20.74 9.25
CA VAL A 91 -59.98 19.33 8.93
C VAL A 91 -60.16 19.11 7.41
N ILE A 92 -60.77 20.04 6.69
CA ILE A 92 -60.88 20.00 5.22
C ILE A 92 -59.52 20.29 4.55
N SER A 93 -58.69 21.15 5.14
CA SER A 93 -57.30 21.37 4.68
C SER A 93 -56.39 20.18 5.00
N PHE A 94 -56.65 19.46 6.11
CA PHE A 94 -55.93 18.23 6.49
C PHE A 94 -56.39 17.00 5.71
N GLN A 95 -57.62 16.95 5.20
CA GLN A 95 -58.04 15.92 4.22
C GLN A 95 -57.29 16.02 2.89
N SER A 96 -56.62 17.15 2.63
CA SER A 96 -55.76 17.34 1.45
C SER A 96 -54.29 16.94 1.69
N TYR A 97 -53.91 16.61 2.92
CA TYR A 97 -52.56 16.16 3.29
C TYR A 97 -52.60 14.80 3.99
N PHE A 98 -53.10 13.79 3.28
CA PHE A 98 -52.78 12.41 3.59
C PHE A 98 -51.30 12.15 3.24
N VAL A 99 -50.39 12.29 4.19
CA VAL A 99 -49.02 11.75 4.06
C VAL A 99 -49.14 10.22 4.05
N HIS A 100 -49.25 9.65 2.86
CA HIS A 100 -49.26 8.20 2.68
C HIS A 100 -47.88 7.63 3.01
N PRO A 101 -47.79 6.54 3.81
CA PRO A 101 -46.57 5.74 3.91
C PRO A 101 -46.14 5.11 2.57
N ALA A 102 -46.97 5.20 1.54
CA ALA A 102 -46.68 4.78 0.16
C ALA A 102 -45.48 5.53 -0.49
N ASN A 103 -45.12 6.73 -0.01
CA ASN A 103 -44.05 7.52 -0.63
C ASN A 103 -42.66 6.89 -0.42
N CYS A 104 -42.36 6.30 0.73
CA CYS A 104 -41.01 5.76 0.99
C CYS A 104 -40.73 4.47 0.19
N GLN A 105 -41.75 3.63 0.03
CA GLN A 105 -41.65 2.46 -0.85
C GLN A 105 -41.48 2.86 -2.31
N TYR A 106 -42.17 3.94 -2.75
CA TYR A 106 -42.01 4.48 -4.09
C TYR A 106 -40.58 5.02 -4.34
N TYR A 107 -40.03 5.84 -3.44
CA TYR A 107 -38.67 6.36 -3.59
C TYR A 107 -37.62 5.25 -3.59
N ASN A 108 -37.75 4.25 -2.70
CA ASN A 108 -36.83 3.11 -2.68
C ASN A 108 -36.89 2.30 -3.97
N THR A 109 -38.09 2.08 -4.53
CA THR A 109 -38.26 1.33 -5.78
C THR A 109 -37.72 2.13 -6.98
N SER A 110 -37.97 3.43 -7.03
CA SER A 110 -37.45 4.33 -8.07
C SER A 110 -35.92 4.43 -8.03
N PHE A 111 -35.34 4.57 -6.83
CA PHE A 111 -33.90 4.60 -6.61
C PHE A 111 -33.25 3.28 -7.04
N ALA A 112 -33.80 2.15 -6.58
CA ALA A 112 -33.30 0.83 -7.00
C ALA A 112 -33.34 0.64 -8.52
N ALA A 113 -34.41 1.08 -9.19
CA ALA A 113 -34.52 1.02 -10.64
C ALA A 113 -33.51 1.94 -11.36
N LEU A 114 -33.18 3.10 -10.79
CA LEU A 114 -32.13 3.98 -11.31
C LEU A 114 -30.76 3.30 -11.19
N ILE A 115 -30.46 2.73 -10.02
CA ILE A 115 -29.21 2.01 -9.73
C ILE A 115 -29.05 0.80 -10.68
N GLU A 116 -30.09 -0.02 -10.85
CA GLU A 116 -30.09 -1.19 -11.74
C GLU A 116 -29.74 -0.81 -13.19
N LYS A 117 -30.24 0.34 -13.68
CA LYS A 117 -29.88 0.84 -15.02
C LYS A 117 -28.39 1.16 -15.14
N LYS A 118 -27.77 1.72 -14.09
CA LYS A 118 -26.32 2.02 -14.07
C LYS A 118 -25.49 0.75 -14.00
N GLU A 119 -25.92 -0.21 -13.19
CA GLU A 119 -25.28 -1.52 -13.07
C GLU A 119 -25.35 -2.29 -14.41
N LYS A 120 -26.48 -2.21 -15.10
CA LYS A 120 -26.63 -2.80 -16.44
C LYS A 120 -25.70 -2.15 -17.48
N ALA A 121 -25.50 -0.84 -17.42
CA ALA A 121 -24.62 -0.14 -18.36
C ALA A 121 -23.16 -0.63 -18.27
N VAL A 122 -22.62 -0.83 -17.06
CA VAL A 122 -21.26 -1.38 -16.88
C VAL A 122 -21.14 -2.84 -17.30
N LEU A 123 -22.20 -3.64 -17.11
CA LEU A 123 -22.26 -5.02 -17.61
C LEU A 123 -22.16 -5.06 -19.15
N GLU A 124 -22.92 -4.22 -19.85
CA GLU A 124 -22.89 -4.14 -21.32
C GLU A 124 -21.50 -3.73 -21.84
N ILE A 125 -20.81 -2.82 -21.13
CA ILE A 125 -19.43 -2.41 -21.45
C ILE A 125 -18.47 -3.60 -21.29
N CYS A 126 -18.53 -4.33 -20.17
CA CYS A 126 -17.64 -5.47 -19.94
C CYS A 126 -17.86 -6.63 -20.91
N GLU A 127 -19.10 -6.96 -21.24
CA GLU A 127 -19.41 -7.99 -22.23
C GLU A 127 -18.82 -7.65 -23.61
N LYS A 128 -18.92 -6.37 -24.01
CA LYS A 128 -18.32 -5.92 -25.27
C LYS A 128 -16.80 -5.96 -25.22
N ALA A 129 -16.18 -5.57 -24.11
CA ALA A 129 -14.72 -5.64 -23.94
C ALA A 129 -14.22 -7.09 -24.04
N LYS A 130 -14.89 -8.02 -23.36
CA LYS A 130 -14.58 -9.46 -23.43
C LYS A 130 -14.74 -10.01 -24.85
N SER A 131 -15.83 -9.66 -25.54
CA SER A 131 -16.06 -10.06 -26.92
C SER A 131 -14.97 -9.54 -27.85
N PHE A 132 -14.55 -8.28 -27.69
CA PHE A 132 -13.48 -7.69 -28.47
C PHE A 132 -12.14 -8.39 -28.23
N HIS A 133 -11.79 -8.64 -26.97
CA HIS A 133 -10.55 -9.34 -26.57
C HIS A 133 -10.39 -10.70 -27.28
N ILE A 134 -11.48 -11.47 -27.40
CA ILE A 134 -11.47 -12.76 -28.10
C ILE A 134 -11.13 -12.59 -29.59
N THR A 135 -11.55 -11.50 -30.22
CA THR A 135 -11.32 -11.24 -31.65
C THR A 135 -9.97 -10.57 -31.94
N TRP A 136 -9.37 -9.91 -30.95
CA TRP A 136 -8.14 -9.13 -31.11
C TRP A 136 -6.98 -9.88 -31.81
N PRO A 137 -6.67 -11.15 -31.49
CA PRO A 137 -5.59 -11.87 -32.15
C PRO A 137 -5.70 -11.93 -33.68
N THR A 138 -6.92 -11.87 -34.22
CA THR A 138 -7.17 -11.87 -35.68
C THR A 138 -7.11 -10.48 -36.32
N MET A 139 -7.22 -9.41 -35.52
CA MET A 139 -7.24 -8.02 -35.97
C MET A 139 -5.94 -7.26 -35.67
N ARG A 140 -5.01 -7.87 -34.91
CA ARG A 140 -3.75 -7.24 -34.47
C ARG A 140 -2.98 -6.55 -35.60
N ASP A 141 -2.89 -7.20 -36.77
CA ASP A 141 -2.16 -6.67 -37.92
C ASP A 141 -2.84 -5.47 -38.59
N GLN A 142 -4.10 -5.19 -38.24
CA GLN A 142 -4.89 -4.08 -38.76
C GLN A 142 -4.88 -2.86 -37.83
N TYR A 143 -4.00 -2.83 -36.83
CA TYR A 143 -3.90 -1.71 -35.87
C TYR A 143 -3.87 -0.33 -36.52
N SER A 144 -3.19 -0.17 -37.67
CA SER A 144 -3.11 1.10 -38.40
C SER A 144 -4.45 1.62 -38.94
N SER A 145 -5.48 0.77 -38.97
CA SER A 145 -6.84 1.14 -39.40
C SER A 145 -7.76 1.53 -38.23
N CYS A 146 -7.30 1.34 -36.99
CA CYS A 146 -8.09 1.65 -35.81
C CYS A 146 -8.25 3.17 -35.63
N VAL A 147 -9.46 3.59 -35.30
CA VAL A 147 -9.80 5.00 -35.06
C VAL A 147 -10.03 5.20 -33.57
N PHE A 148 -9.21 6.07 -32.97
CA PHE A 148 -9.30 6.52 -31.59
C PHE A 148 -8.78 7.95 -31.50
N TYR A 149 -9.19 8.67 -30.47
CA TYR A 149 -8.82 10.08 -30.28
C TYR A 149 -8.20 10.27 -28.90
N ASP A 150 -7.04 10.92 -28.83
CA ASP A 150 -6.41 11.26 -27.57
C ASP A 150 -7.14 12.43 -26.91
N ALA A 151 -7.62 12.24 -25.69
CA ALA A 151 -8.32 13.26 -24.92
C ALA A 151 -7.42 14.49 -24.66
N CYS A 152 -6.11 14.32 -24.63
CA CYS A 152 -5.13 15.38 -24.42
C CYS A 152 -4.73 16.14 -25.71
N ASP A 153 -5.28 15.78 -26.86
CA ASP A 153 -4.99 16.45 -28.13
C ASP A 153 -5.52 17.88 -28.12
N ALA A 154 -4.63 18.87 -28.32
CA ALA A 154 -4.99 20.29 -28.36
C ALA A 154 -5.99 20.62 -29.49
N SER A 155 -5.97 19.84 -30.57
CA SER A 155 -6.81 20.01 -31.77
C SER A 155 -8.01 19.05 -31.81
N LEU A 156 -8.34 18.40 -30.68
CA LEU A 156 -9.39 17.37 -30.60
C LEU A 156 -10.73 17.84 -31.21
N SER A 157 -11.13 19.07 -30.89
CA SER A 157 -12.39 19.67 -31.38
C SER A 157 -12.45 19.87 -32.90
N GLN A 158 -11.30 19.88 -33.58
CA GLN A 158 -11.20 19.95 -35.04
C GLN A 158 -11.19 18.55 -35.68
N LYS A 159 -10.76 17.54 -34.92
CA LYS A 159 -10.63 16.14 -35.39
C LYS A 159 -11.94 15.36 -35.27
N ILE A 160 -12.73 15.66 -34.24
CA ILE A 160 -14.01 14.99 -33.99
C ILE A 160 -15.16 15.88 -34.51
N PRO A 161 -16.06 15.35 -35.35
CA PRO A 161 -17.23 16.09 -35.81
C PRO A 161 -18.27 16.26 -34.68
N ASN A 162 -19.03 17.36 -34.73
CA ASN A 162 -20.09 17.71 -33.75
C ASN A 162 -19.55 17.80 -32.31
N PHE A 163 -18.42 18.49 -32.15
CA PHE A 163 -17.78 18.75 -30.86
C PHE A 163 -18.33 20.06 -30.27
N ASP A 164 -19.54 19.97 -29.72
CA ASP A 164 -20.41 21.11 -29.38
C ASP A 164 -20.69 21.18 -27.88
N CYS A 165 -21.22 22.32 -27.43
CA CYS A 165 -21.63 22.51 -26.04
C CYS A 165 -22.85 21.65 -25.69
N ASN A 166 -22.73 20.86 -24.63
CA ASN A 166 -23.81 20.07 -24.06
C ASN A 166 -24.08 20.48 -22.61
N TYR A 167 -25.29 20.97 -22.34
CA TYR A 167 -25.68 21.52 -21.03
C TYR A 167 -26.08 20.46 -19.99
N ASN A 168 -26.00 19.18 -20.33
CA ASN A 168 -26.22 18.08 -19.38
C ASN A 168 -24.94 17.61 -18.70
N PHE A 169 -23.77 18.13 -19.09
CA PHE A 169 -22.46 17.72 -18.62
C PHE A 169 -21.63 18.93 -18.24
N GLY A 170 -20.79 18.80 -17.21
CA GLY A 170 -19.73 19.75 -16.88
C GLY A 170 -20.13 21.22 -16.68
N TYR A 171 -19.11 22.05 -16.51
CA TYR A 171 -19.21 23.50 -16.36
C TYR A 171 -17.98 24.16 -17.01
N ASP A 172 -17.88 24.08 -18.34
CA ASP A 172 -16.83 24.68 -19.17
C ASP A 172 -17.13 26.16 -19.44
N GLN A 173 -16.10 27.02 -19.33
CA GLN A 173 -16.17 28.43 -19.70
C GLN A 173 -16.53 28.63 -21.18
N GLU A 174 -16.04 27.77 -22.10
CA GLU A 174 -16.40 27.83 -23.53
C GLU A 174 -17.90 27.64 -23.76
N CYS A 175 -18.59 26.97 -22.82
CA CYS A 175 -20.02 26.73 -22.84
C CYS A 175 -20.80 27.62 -21.87
N GLY A 176 -20.24 28.78 -21.51
CA GLY A 176 -20.88 29.75 -20.63
C GLY A 176 -21.14 29.22 -19.22
N CYS A 177 -20.25 28.35 -18.73
CA CYS A 177 -20.33 27.78 -17.38
C CYS A 177 -21.62 27.03 -17.06
N SER A 178 -22.26 26.43 -18.07
CA SER A 178 -23.50 25.68 -17.90
C SER A 178 -23.54 24.38 -18.70
N GLY A 179 -22.43 24.03 -19.34
CA GLY A 179 -22.30 22.82 -20.14
C GLY A 179 -20.85 22.46 -20.40
N GLU A 180 -20.65 21.40 -21.17
CA GLU A 180 -19.33 20.87 -21.54
C GLU A 180 -19.21 20.81 -23.05
N LYS A 181 -18.05 21.20 -23.57
CA LYS A 181 -17.75 21.02 -24.99
C LYS A 181 -17.30 19.59 -25.24
N LEU A 182 -18.14 18.80 -25.89
CA LEU A 182 -17.94 17.35 -26.06
C LEU A 182 -18.58 16.83 -27.35
N SER A 183 -18.26 15.58 -27.70
CA SER A 183 -18.91 14.83 -28.77
C SER A 183 -19.72 13.68 -28.20
N LEU A 184 -21.03 13.68 -28.47
CA LEU A 184 -21.91 12.54 -28.21
C LEU A 184 -21.73 11.40 -29.22
N ASN A 185 -20.85 11.57 -30.21
CA ASN A 185 -20.65 10.61 -31.28
C ASN A 185 -19.46 9.71 -31.05
N ASP A 186 -18.42 10.22 -30.41
CA ASP A 186 -17.13 9.59 -30.29
C ASP A 186 -16.67 9.53 -28.84
N ALA A 187 -15.90 8.49 -28.52
CA ALA A 187 -15.18 8.37 -27.25
C ALA A 187 -13.74 8.85 -27.43
N VAL A 188 -13.08 9.17 -26.32
CA VAL A 188 -11.67 9.59 -26.29
C VAL A 188 -10.87 8.67 -25.38
N VAL A 189 -9.54 8.64 -25.54
CA VAL A 189 -8.61 7.86 -24.72
C VAL A 189 -7.77 8.82 -23.87
N LYS A 190 -7.75 8.62 -22.56
CA LYS A 190 -6.84 9.27 -21.61
C LYS A 190 -5.78 8.28 -21.13
N TYR A 191 -4.52 8.68 -21.21
CA TYR A 191 -3.40 7.86 -20.76
C TYR A 191 -2.91 8.29 -19.37
N ALA A 192 -2.55 7.30 -18.55
CA ALA A 192 -1.78 7.49 -17.33
C ALA A 192 -0.42 8.16 -17.63
N PRO A 193 0.22 8.81 -16.62
CA PRO A 193 1.57 9.34 -16.77
C PRO A 193 2.53 8.27 -17.30
N ASP A 194 3.48 8.68 -18.14
CA ASP A 194 4.53 7.84 -18.72
C ASP A 194 4.04 6.68 -19.63
N LEU A 195 2.72 6.52 -19.82
CA LEU A 195 2.16 5.54 -20.74
C LEU A 195 2.23 6.05 -22.19
N ILE A 196 2.93 5.29 -23.04
CA ILE A 196 3.12 5.65 -24.46
C ILE A 196 2.05 4.97 -25.32
N PRO A 197 1.26 5.73 -26.11
CA PRO A 197 0.27 5.17 -27.05
C PRO A 197 0.89 4.17 -28.02
N GLY A 198 0.16 3.10 -28.34
CA GLY A 198 0.61 2.03 -29.25
C GLY A 198 1.91 1.28 -28.88
N SER A 199 2.44 1.47 -27.66
CA SER A 199 3.77 0.97 -27.27
C SER A 199 3.85 -0.55 -27.07
N ASN A 200 2.73 -1.21 -26.78
CA ASN A 200 2.65 -2.66 -26.67
C ASN A 200 1.28 -3.19 -27.14
N ASP A 201 1.16 -4.52 -27.27
CA ASP A 201 -0.04 -5.16 -27.80
C ASP A 201 -1.31 -4.88 -26.96
N LEU A 202 -1.17 -4.77 -25.64
CA LEU A 202 -2.28 -4.50 -24.73
C LEU A 202 -2.83 -3.07 -24.93
N ILE A 203 -1.96 -2.08 -25.13
CA ILE A 203 -2.38 -0.71 -25.43
C ILE A 203 -3.00 -0.63 -26.83
N ARG A 204 -2.42 -1.32 -27.82
CA ARG A 204 -2.96 -1.38 -29.19
C ARG A 204 -4.35 -2.01 -29.24
N GLU A 205 -4.53 -3.11 -28.52
CA GLU A 205 -5.83 -3.76 -28.36
C GLU A 205 -6.84 -2.77 -27.78
N PHE A 206 -6.45 -2.11 -26.69
CA PHE A 206 -7.32 -1.18 -25.98
C PHE A 206 -7.69 0.05 -26.83
N GLU A 207 -6.77 0.62 -27.59
CA GLU A 207 -7.02 1.71 -28.53
C GLU A 207 -8.00 1.28 -29.63
N CYS A 208 -7.77 0.13 -30.25
CA CYS A 208 -8.62 -0.43 -31.31
C CYS A 208 -10.04 -0.78 -30.83
N MET A 209 -10.19 -1.12 -29.55
CA MET A 209 -11.48 -1.40 -28.95
C MET A 209 -12.42 -0.17 -28.94
N SER A 210 -11.89 1.05 -29.10
CA SER A 210 -12.65 2.31 -29.05
C SER A 210 -13.87 2.32 -29.95
N ASN A 211 -13.73 1.85 -31.20
CA ASN A 211 -14.84 1.80 -32.14
C ASN A 211 -15.95 0.85 -31.66
N SER A 212 -15.56 -0.29 -31.10
CA SER A 212 -16.49 -1.30 -30.59
C SER A 212 -17.26 -0.84 -29.34
N LEU A 213 -16.60 -0.12 -28.44
CA LEU A 213 -17.21 0.38 -27.21
C LEU A 213 -18.08 1.63 -27.43
N ARG A 214 -17.72 2.46 -28.40
CA ARG A 214 -18.50 3.65 -28.80
C ARG A 214 -19.97 3.34 -29.04
N ASP A 215 -20.27 2.23 -29.70
CA ASP A 215 -21.66 1.83 -29.97
C ASP A 215 -22.42 1.46 -28.69
N VAL A 216 -21.75 0.79 -27.75
CA VAL A 216 -22.33 0.43 -26.44
C VAL A 216 -22.57 1.68 -25.61
N PHE A 217 -21.59 2.59 -25.53
CA PHE A 217 -21.74 3.85 -24.79
C PHE A 217 -22.91 4.69 -25.30
N ARG A 218 -23.07 4.79 -26.62
CA ARG A 218 -24.19 5.49 -27.25
C ARG A 218 -25.52 4.82 -26.95
N GLN A 219 -25.58 3.50 -27.02
CA GLN A 219 -26.80 2.74 -26.70
C GLN A 219 -27.20 2.92 -25.23
N ASN A 220 -26.24 2.89 -24.31
CA ASN A 220 -26.47 3.15 -22.88
C ASN A 220 -27.06 4.55 -22.66
N LEU A 221 -26.46 5.59 -23.26
CA LEU A 221 -26.95 6.96 -23.13
C LEU A 221 -28.34 7.14 -23.78
N PHE A 222 -28.59 6.47 -24.90
CA PHE A 222 -29.90 6.49 -25.57
C PHE A 222 -31.00 5.81 -24.73
N LYS A 223 -30.69 4.65 -24.12
CA LYS A 223 -31.61 3.91 -23.24
C LYS A 223 -31.88 4.66 -21.94
N ASP A 224 -30.87 5.33 -21.40
CA ASP A 224 -30.96 6.08 -20.15
C ASP A 224 -30.22 7.44 -20.26
N PRO A 225 -30.95 8.52 -20.56
CA PRO A 225 -30.39 9.87 -20.65
C PRO A 225 -29.79 10.41 -19.35
N THR A 226 -30.04 9.75 -18.21
CA THR A 226 -29.45 10.13 -16.92
C THR A 226 -28.04 9.58 -16.73
N VAL A 227 -27.56 8.69 -17.61
CA VAL A 227 -26.15 8.24 -17.64
C VAL A 227 -25.25 9.42 -17.97
N LYS A 228 -24.20 9.60 -17.17
CA LYS A 228 -23.19 10.63 -17.40
C LYS A 228 -21.93 10.01 -17.99
N TRP A 229 -20.75 10.27 -17.42
CA TRP A 229 -19.52 9.67 -17.91
C TRP A 229 -19.61 8.15 -17.85
N GLN A 230 -19.23 7.54 -18.95
CA GLN A 230 -19.05 6.11 -19.09
C GLN A 230 -17.61 5.88 -19.50
N TYR A 231 -16.96 4.89 -18.90
CA TYR A 231 -15.59 4.62 -19.21
C TYR A 231 -15.23 3.16 -19.03
N LEU A 232 -14.18 2.75 -19.72
CA LEU A 232 -13.45 1.51 -19.45
C LEU A 232 -12.00 1.91 -19.23
N ALA A 233 -11.37 1.43 -18.16
CA ALA A 233 -9.94 1.65 -17.91
C ALA A 233 -9.18 0.33 -17.95
N SER A 234 -8.14 0.27 -18.78
CA SER A 234 -7.24 -0.88 -18.91
C SER A 234 -6.35 -1.08 -17.69
N THR A 235 -5.76 -2.27 -17.59
CA THR A 235 -4.70 -2.59 -16.63
C THR A 235 -3.39 -1.82 -16.87
N ALA A 236 -3.15 -1.35 -18.10
CA ALA A 236 -1.98 -0.52 -18.43
C ALA A 236 -2.16 0.96 -18.08
N GLY A 237 -3.37 1.43 -17.78
CA GLY A 237 -3.63 2.82 -17.40
C GLY A 237 -4.15 3.72 -18.52
N ALA A 238 -4.51 3.15 -19.67
CA ALA A 238 -5.32 3.85 -20.67
C ALA A 238 -6.81 3.74 -20.29
N MET A 239 -7.57 4.83 -20.42
CA MET A 239 -9.00 4.92 -20.13
C MET A 239 -9.76 5.47 -21.34
N GLN A 240 -10.72 4.71 -21.85
CA GLN A 240 -11.69 5.22 -22.81
C GLN A 240 -12.80 5.93 -22.06
N LEU A 241 -13.20 7.12 -22.52
CA LEU A 241 -14.20 7.97 -21.90
C LEU A 241 -15.23 8.43 -22.93
N PHE A 242 -16.51 8.31 -22.56
CA PHE A 242 -17.63 8.77 -23.36
C PHE A 242 -18.63 9.57 -22.50
N PRO A 243 -19.24 10.65 -23.01
CA PRO A 243 -18.98 11.30 -24.31
C PRO A 243 -17.53 11.79 -24.47
N GLY A 244 -17.09 11.97 -25.72
CA GLY A 244 -15.71 12.36 -26.02
C GLY A 244 -15.46 13.81 -25.62
N VAL A 245 -14.56 14.03 -24.66
CA VAL A 245 -14.25 15.35 -24.11
C VAL A 245 -12.75 15.61 -24.16
N GLN A 246 -12.36 16.87 -24.35
CA GLN A 246 -10.95 17.24 -24.26
C GLN A 246 -10.55 17.27 -22.78
N TRP A 247 -9.54 16.48 -22.42
CA TRP A 247 -9.08 16.39 -21.04
C TRP A 247 -8.28 17.64 -20.68
N ARG A 248 -8.96 18.56 -19.99
CA ARG A 248 -8.45 19.89 -19.62
C ARG A 248 -8.22 19.95 -18.12
N HIS A 249 -7.37 20.89 -17.69
CA HIS A 249 -7.18 21.17 -16.26
C HIS A 249 -8.51 21.53 -15.64
N GLN A 250 -8.84 20.87 -14.53
CA GLN A 250 -9.95 21.29 -13.71
C GLN A 250 -9.44 22.09 -12.51
N TYR A 251 -10.03 23.27 -12.36
CA TYR A 251 -10.32 23.98 -11.11
C TYR A 251 -9.14 24.21 -10.17
N GLN A 252 -8.57 25.41 -10.24
CA GLN A 252 -8.01 26.02 -9.05
C GLN A 252 -9.14 26.22 -8.03
N PRO A 253 -8.93 25.91 -6.74
CA PRO A 253 -9.88 26.14 -5.67
C PRO A 253 -9.94 27.64 -5.33
N ASP A 254 -10.20 28.47 -6.33
CA ASP A 254 -10.66 29.82 -6.13
C ASP A 254 -12.19 29.75 -5.99
N PRO A 255 -12.74 29.97 -4.78
CA PRO A 255 -14.19 30.02 -4.59
C PRO A 255 -14.89 31.14 -5.38
N SER A 256 -14.15 32.04 -6.04
CA SER A 256 -14.67 33.06 -6.95
C SER A 256 -14.80 32.62 -8.40
N VAL A 257 -14.17 31.52 -8.82
CA VAL A 257 -14.26 30.97 -10.18
C VAL A 257 -15.12 29.71 -10.11
N SER A 258 -16.30 29.72 -10.73
CA SER A 258 -17.26 28.59 -10.68
C SER A 258 -17.16 27.63 -11.88
N CYS A 259 -16.15 27.79 -12.74
CA CYS A 259 -16.09 27.13 -14.05
C CYS A 259 -14.69 26.60 -14.35
N ARG A 260 -14.60 25.64 -15.27
CA ARG A 260 -13.31 25.22 -15.85
C ARG A 260 -12.85 26.26 -16.87
N GLU A 261 -11.69 26.84 -16.61
CA GLU A 261 -11.01 27.74 -17.54
C GLU A 261 -10.37 26.96 -18.69
N GLU A 262 -10.16 27.65 -19.82
CA GLU A 262 -9.36 27.13 -20.92
C GLU A 262 -7.94 26.77 -20.43
N VAL A 263 -7.38 25.68 -20.96
CA VAL A 263 -5.99 25.33 -20.68
C VAL A 263 -5.10 26.41 -21.31
N PRO A 264 -4.27 27.13 -20.53
CA PRO A 264 -3.36 28.10 -21.09
C PRO A 264 -2.45 27.44 -22.12
N ALA A 265 -2.33 28.05 -23.31
CA ALA A 265 -1.52 27.51 -24.39
C ALA A 265 -0.11 27.12 -23.89
N GLY A 266 0.28 25.87 -24.16
CA GLY A 266 1.59 25.32 -23.74
C GLY A 266 1.62 24.64 -22.36
N LYS A 267 0.50 24.50 -21.65
CA LYS A 267 0.43 23.67 -20.42
C LYS A 267 0.21 22.18 -20.78
N PRO A 268 0.91 21.25 -20.11
CA PRO A 268 0.74 19.82 -20.34
C PRO A 268 -0.65 19.36 -19.86
N CYS A 269 -1.22 18.35 -20.51
CA CYS A 269 -2.46 17.72 -20.10
C CYS A 269 -2.39 17.24 -18.63
N PRO A 270 -3.46 17.39 -17.83
CA PRO A 270 -3.47 16.93 -16.44
C PRO A 270 -3.05 15.46 -16.30
N SER A 271 -2.25 15.20 -15.27
CA SER A 271 -1.94 13.85 -14.83
C SER A 271 -3.22 13.18 -14.29
N PHE A 272 -3.54 12.02 -14.83
CA PHE A 272 -4.66 11.21 -14.38
C PHE A 272 -4.32 9.74 -14.63
N ASP A 273 -4.30 8.95 -13.56
CA ASP A 273 -4.17 7.49 -13.65
C ASP A 273 -5.47 6.85 -13.12
N PRO A 274 -6.21 6.08 -13.95
CA PRO A 274 -7.42 5.39 -13.50
C PRO A 274 -7.13 4.28 -12.48
N ARG A 275 -5.93 3.67 -12.50
CA ARG A 275 -5.58 2.46 -11.74
C ARG A 275 -5.42 2.70 -10.24
N ILE A 276 -5.33 3.97 -9.82
CA ILE A 276 -5.23 4.40 -8.42
C ILE A 276 -6.56 4.96 -7.90
N ARG A 277 -7.62 4.99 -8.72
CA ARG A 277 -8.89 5.57 -8.31
C ARG A 277 -9.68 4.58 -7.44
N PRO A 278 -10.40 5.07 -6.43
CA PRO A 278 -11.20 4.21 -5.54
C PRO A 278 -12.18 3.30 -6.30
N TRP A 279 -12.84 3.82 -7.34
CA TRP A 279 -13.78 3.07 -8.18
C TRP A 279 -13.09 1.89 -8.90
N TYR A 280 -11.86 2.10 -9.38
CA TYR A 280 -11.08 1.06 -10.05
C TYR A 280 -10.62 -0.02 -9.07
N ILE A 281 -10.02 0.39 -7.95
CA ILE A 281 -9.44 -0.55 -6.99
C ILE A 281 -10.52 -1.37 -6.29
N THR A 282 -11.65 -0.74 -5.93
CA THR A 282 -12.76 -1.43 -5.27
C THR A 282 -13.31 -2.54 -6.16
N ALA A 283 -13.55 -2.25 -7.45
CA ALA A 283 -14.05 -3.25 -8.39
C ALA A 283 -13.01 -4.34 -8.71
N ALA A 284 -11.74 -3.98 -8.91
CA ALA A 284 -10.70 -4.95 -9.28
C ALA A 284 -10.29 -5.86 -8.11
N ALA A 285 -9.99 -5.28 -6.94
CA ALA A 285 -9.37 -6.01 -5.84
C ALA A 285 -10.38 -6.52 -4.78
N GLY A 286 -11.58 -5.93 -4.71
CA GLY A 286 -12.56 -6.17 -3.65
C GLY A 286 -12.06 -5.71 -2.27
N SER A 287 -12.90 -5.97 -1.24
CA SER A 287 -12.56 -5.70 0.15
C SER A 287 -11.40 -6.55 0.67
N LYS A 288 -10.52 -5.92 1.46
CA LYS A 288 -9.34 -6.60 2.03
C LYS A 288 -8.96 -6.08 3.42
N SER A 289 -8.44 -6.99 4.23
CA SER A 289 -7.72 -6.70 5.47
C SER A 289 -6.23 -6.66 5.13
N ILE A 290 -5.65 -5.47 5.13
CA ILE A 290 -4.28 -5.22 4.72
C ILE A 290 -3.42 -4.78 5.92
N ILE A 291 -2.27 -5.42 6.07
CA ILE A 291 -1.22 -4.99 7.00
C ILE A 291 -0.02 -4.55 6.16
N ILE A 292 0.38 -3.29 6.30
CA ILE A 292 1.60 -2.78 5.67
C ILE A 292 2.70 -2.78 6.72
N ILE A 293 3.74 -3.57 6.49
CA ILE A 293 4.92 -3.71 7.33
C ILE A 293 6.05 -2.95 6.67
N LEU A 294 6.52 -1.89 7.33
CA LEU A 294 7.60 -1.03 6.87
C LEU A 294 8.84 -1.22 7.73
N ASP A 295 9.93 -1.57 7.07
CA ASP A 295 11.26 -1.51 7.68
C ASP A 295 11.61 -0.04 7.96
N VAL A 296 11.95 0.24 9.21
CA VAL A 296 12.41 1.56 9.67
C VAL A 296 13.80 1.45 10.27
N SER A 297 14.56 0.41 9.94
CA SER A 297 15.95 0.24 10.37
C SER A 297 16.85 1.35 9.83
N SER A 298 18.01 1.54 10.45
CA SER A 298 18.91 2.66 10.11
C SER A 298 19.36 2.66 8.63
N SER A 299 19.42 1.50 7.96
CA SER A 299 19.79 1.40 6.53
C SER A 299 18.78 2.09 5.61
N MET A 300 17.51 2.13 6.00
CA MET A 300 16.42 2.79 5.25
C MET A 300 16.60 4.31 5.15
N GLY A 301 17.45 4.91 5.97
CA GLY A 301 17.79 6.34 5.88
C GLY A 301 18.72 6.72 4.73
N SER A 302 19.24 5.74 3.99
CA SER A 302 20.11 5.97 2.83
C SER A 302 19.30 6.02 1.53
N ASN A 303 19.78 6.79 0.54
CA ASN A 303 19.26 6.81 -0.85
C ASN A 303 17.74 7.04 -0.98
N SER A 304 17.15 7.75 -0.03
CA SER A 304 15.71 8.04 0.04
C SER A 304 14.80 6.79 0.13
N ARG A 305 15.31 5.67 0.65
CA ARG A 305 14.56 4.40 0.71
C ARG A 305 13.33 4.49 1.62
N ILE A 306 13.44 5.15 2.77
CA ILE A 306 12.30 5.38 3.66
C ILE A 306 11.23 6.25 2.99
N GLU A 307 11.61 7.29 2.24
CA GLU A 307 10.68 8.13 1.50
C GLU A 307 9.97 7.34 0.38
N ILE A 308 10.69 6.46 -0.30
CA ILE A 308 10.11 5.53 -1.29
C ILE A 308 9.12 4.58 -0.60
N ALA A 309 9.48 4.00 0.55
CA ALA A 309 8.62 3.10 1.32
C ALA A 309 7.33 3.79 1.79
N ILE A 310 7.46 5.00 2.34
CA ILE A 310 6.35 5.84 2.78
C ILE A 310 5.47 6.19 1.58
N SER A 311 6.05 6.61 0.45
CA SER A 311 5.31 6.96 -0.76
C SER A 311 4.55 5.75 -1.34
N ALA A 312 5.16 4.56 -1.32
CA ALA A 312 4.52 3.32 -1.79
C ALA A 312 3.34 2.93 -0.89
N ALA A 313 3.53 2.97 0.42
CA ALA A 313 2.47 2.71 1.39
C ALA A 313 1.33 3.72 1.28
N LEU A 314 1.64 5.02 1.14
CA LEU A 314 0.64 6.07 0.91
C LEU A 314 -0.15 5.82 -0.38
N SER A 315 0.52 5.43 -1.47
CA SER A 315 -0.16 5.09 -2.73
C SER A 315 -1.14 3.93 -2.58
N VAL A 316 -0.84 2.95 -1.71
CA VAL A 316 -1.78 1.86 -1.40
C VAL A 316 -2.93 2.37 -0.54
N ILE A 317 -2.65 3.15 0.51
CA ILE A 317 -3.64 3.73 1.43
C ILE A 317 -4.64 4.61 0.67
N ASP A 318 -4.18 5.42 -0.27
CA ASP A 318 -5.01 6.28 -1.14
C ASP A 318 -5.97 5.47 -2.01
N GLY A 319 -5.65 4.21 -2.26
CA GLY A 319 -6.48 3.28 -3.03
C GLY A 319 -7.44 2.43 -2.19
N LEU A 320 -7.41 2.55 -0.86
CA LEU A 320 -8.31 1.80 0.02
C LEU A 320 -9.68 2.47 0.12
N SER A 321 -10.71 1.66 0.28
CA SER A 321 -12.10 2.08 0.51
C SER A 321 -12.50 1.86 1.97
N ARG A 322 -13.64 2.41 2.40
CA ARG A 322 -14.24 2.14 3.72
C ARG A 322 -14.52 0.66 4.01
N LYS A 323 -14.62 -0.18 2.98
CA LYS A 323 -14.76 -1.64 3.14
C LYS A 323 -13.46 -2.31 3.57
N ASP A 324 -12.33 -1.64 3.34
CA ASP A 324 -11.01 -2.16 3.65
C ASP A 324 -10.65 -1.91 5.12
N ARG A 325 -9.80 -2.80 5.64
CA ARG A 325 -9.26 -2.72 6.98
C ARG A 325 -7.76 -2.58 6.90
N LEU A 326 -7.17 -1.67 7.66
CA LEU A 326 -5.75 -1.34 7.61
C LEU A 326 -5.12 -1.46 8.99
N ALA A 327 -3.89 -1.96 9.03
CA ALA A 327 -2.95 -1.68 10.09
C ALA A 327 -1.56 -1.37 9.49
N LEU A 328 -0.83 -0.47 10.14
CA LEU A 328 0.55 -0.16 9.82
C LEU A 328 1.44 -0.72 10.92
N ILE A 329 2.46 -1.49 10.52
CA ILE A 329 3.54 -1.97 11.38
C ILE A 329 4.82 -1.31 10.92
N PHE A 330 5.56 -0.78 11.87
CA PHE A 330 6.93 -0.31 11.69
C PHE A 330 7.84 -1.22 12.49
N PHE A 331 8.99 -1.59 11.92
CA PHE A 331 9.92 -2.45 12.64
C PHE A 331 11.38 -2.04 12.46
N SER A 332 12.13 -2.20 13.55
CA SER A 332 13.59 -2.13 13.59
C SER A 332 14.11 -3.26 14.48
N ASP A 333 14.64 -2.97 15.67
CA ASP A 333 14.92 -3.97 16.72
C ASP A 333 13.62 -4.60 17.25
N ASN A 334 12.57 -3.78 17.36
CA ASN A 334 11.22 -4.15 17.79
C ASN A 334 10.18 -3.76 16.74
N ALA A 335 8.98 -4.33 16.81
CA ALA A 335 7.86 -3.98 15.95
C ALA A 335 6.76 -3.25 16.73
N PHE A 336 6.16 -2.23 16.13
CA PHE A 336 5.09 -1.44 16.75
C PHE A 336 4.09 -0.92 15.70
N THR A 337 2.88 -0.60 16.14
CA THR A 337 1.83 0.00 15.31
C THR A 337 1.69 1.49 15.58
N CYS A 338 0.87 2.18 14.78
CA CYS A 338 0.39 3.52 15.14
C CYS A 338 -0.34 3.50 16.48
N ALA A 339 0.00 4.41 17.39
CA ALA A 339 -0.52 4.43 18.76
C ALA A 339 -2.06 4.39 18.86
N PHE A 340 -2.77 5.02 17.91
CA PHE A 340 -4.24 5.02 17.90
C PHE A 340 -4.86 3.69 17.45
N SER A 341 -4.12 2.85 16.73
CA SER A 341 -4.59 1.57 16.22
C SER A 341 -4.47 0.46 17.26
N GLY A 342 -3.51 0.58 18.18
CA GLY A 342 -3.18 -0.47 19.13
C GLY A 342 -2.91 -1.79 18.40
N ASP A 343 -3.49 -2.89 18.92
CA ASP A 343 -3.35 -4.24 18.37
C ASP A 343 -4.57 -4.64 17.51
N GLN A 344 -5.15 -3.71 16.73
CA GLN A 344 -6.32 -3.97 15.89
C GLN A 344 -6.17 -3.44 14.47
N LEU A 345 -6.80 -4.15 13.51
CA LEU A 345 -7.08 -3.59 12.19
C LEU A 345 -8.31 -2.68 12.25
N LEU A 346 -8.19 -1.50 11.66
CA LEU A 346 -9.25 -0.48 11.65
C LEU A 346 -9.82 -0.30 10.25
N PHE A 347 -11.13 -0.06 10.15
CA PHE A 347 -11.75 0.34 8.88
C PHE A 347 -11.17 1.68 8.41
N VAL A 348 -10.97 1.81 7.10
CA VAL A 348 -10.44 3.03 6.46
C VAL A 348 -11.56 4.04 6.23
N ASN A 349 -12.16 4.54 7.30
CA ASN A 349 -13.05 5.70 7.23
C ASN A 349 -12.25 7.01 7.15
N ASN A 350 -12.92 8.13 6.84
CA ASN A 350 -12.27 9.44 6.68
C ASN A 350 -11.38 9.82 7.89
N GLU A 351 -11.81 9.50 9.11
CA GLU A 351 -11.04 9.84 10.32
C GLU A 351 -9.78 8.98 10.46
N ASN A 352 -9.91 7.66 10.31
CA ASN A 352 -8.79 6.73 10.43
C ASN A 352 -7.79 6.90 9.29
N TYR A 353 -8.27 7.17 8.07
CA TYR A 353 -7.43 7.49 6.91
C TYR A 353 -6.47 8.65 7.21
N GLU A 354 -6.98 9.77 7.72
CA GLU A 354 -6.16 10.93 8.11
C GLU A 354 -5.18 10.61 9.24
N LYS A 355 -5.59 9.78 10.20
CA LYS A 355 -4.70 9.31 11.28
C LYS A 355 -3.57 8.42 10.76
N PHE A 356 -3.86 7.50 9.84
CA PHE A 356 -2.84 6.65 9.21
C PHE A 356 -1.85 7.47 8.39
N LYS A 357 -2.33 8.42 7.59
CA LYS A 357 -1.46 9.36 6.84
C LYS A 357 -0.53 10.15 7.75
N LYS A 358 -1.05 10.73 8.83
CA LYS A 358 -0.23 11.48 9.80
C LYS A 358 0.78 10.58 10.51
N CYS A 359 0.40 9.35 10.84
CA CYS A 359 1.28 8.39 11.47
C CYS A 359 2.48 8.03 10.59
N ILE A 360 2.24 7.64 9.33
CA ILE A 360 3.30 7.19 8.41
C ILE A 360 4.25 8.32 7.99
N MET A 361 3.75 9.55 7.85
CA MET A 361 4.59 10.69 7.46
C MET A 361 5.60 11.12 8.53
N ASN A 362 5.42 10.71 9.79
CA ASN A 362 6.27 11.11 10.92
C ASN A 362 7.35 10.07 11.28
N ILE A 363 7.50 9.03 10.46
CA ILE A 363 8.43 7.93 10.74
C ILE A 363 9.85 8.31 10.34
N THR A 364 10.80 7.99 11.22
CA THR A 364 12.23 8.17 10.98
C THR A 364 12.97 6.84 11.11
N PRO A 365 14.00 6.59 10.28
CA PRO A 365 14.81 5.38 10.39
C PRO A 365 15.67 5.34 11.67
N PHE A 366 15.73 4.18 12.34
CA PHE A 366 16.57 3.92 13.51
C PHE A 366 16.74 2.42 13.77
N GLY A 367 17.77 2.03 14.54
CA GLY A 367 17.91 0.66 15.04
C GLY A 367 18.37 -0.37 14.00
N GLN A 368 18.26 -1.64 14.38
CA GLN A 368 18.60 -2.82 13.56
C GLN A 368 17.38 -3.35 12.79
N THR A 369 17.46 -4.56 12.23
CA THR A 369 16.47 -5.17 11.35
C THR A 369 16.04 -6.54 11.89
N ASN A 370 14.85 -6.64 12.49
CA ASN A 370 14.28 -7.85 13.06
C ASN A 370 12.93 -8.24 12.42
N PHE A 371 12.97 -9.21 11.51
CA PHE A 371 11.78 -9.67 10.77
C PHE A 371 10.82 -10.48 11.65
N GLU A 372 11.34 -11.25 12.60
CA GLU A 372 10.56 -12.10 13.49
C GLU A 372 9.53 -11.29 14.28
N ASN A 373 9.96 -10.18 14.89
CA ASN A 373 9.07 -9.29 15.63
C ASN A 373 7.97 -8.68 14.74
N ALA A 374 8.31 -8.31 13.51
CA ALA A 374 7.37 -7.72 12.56
C ALA A 374 6.27 -8.71 12.16
N PHE A 375 6.63 -9.94 11.80
CA PHE A 375 5.66 -10.97 11.41
C PHE A 375 4.85 -11.50 12.60
N ASN A 376 5.45 -11.63 13.78
CA ASN A 376 4.72 -11.99 15.00
C ASN A 376 3.62 -10.98 15.31
N LEU A 377 3.91 -9.68 15.22
CA LEU A 377 2.92 -8.63 15.42
C LEU A 377 1.84 -8.67 14.33
N ALA A 378 2.22 -8.86 13.06
CA ALA A 378 1.26 -8.96 11.96
C ALA A 378 0.23 -10.09 12.16
N PHE A 379 0.69 -11.29 12.52
CA PHE A 379 -0.22 -12.41 12.76
C PHE A 379 -1.03 -12.25 14.05
N LYS A 380 -0.50 -11.57 15.07
CA LYS A 380 -1.28 -11.17 16.25
C LYS A 380 -2.46 -10.26 15.89
N LEU A 381 -2.26 -9.31 14.97
CA LEU A 381 -3.34 -8.45 14.48
C LEU A 381 -4.43 -9.25 13.75
N PHE A 382 -4.06 -10.20 12.89
CA PHE A 382 -5.04 -11.08 12.22
C PHE A 382 -5.77 -12.00 13.21
N GLU A 383 -5.10 -12.49 14.26
CA GLU A 383 -5.74 -13.27 15.33
C GLU A 383 -6.85 -12.48 16.02
N ASN A 384 -6.60 -11.20 16.30
CA ASN A 384 -7.60 -10.31 16.90
C ASN A 384 -8.76 -10.02 15.94
N ASP A 385 -8.49 -9.92 14.63
CA ASP A 385 -9.47 -9.58 13.59
C ASP A 385 -10.50 -10.68 13.32
N GLN A 386 -10.11 -11.96 13.41
CA GLN A 386 -10.98 -13.12 13.10
C GLN A 386 -12.29 -13.15 13.89
N THR A 387 -12.33 -12.48 15.04
CA THR A 387 -13.48 -12.49 15.94
C THR A 387 -14.54 -11.43 15.60
N GLN A 388 -14.26 -10.49 14.66
CA GLN A 388 -15.09 -9.28 14.53
C GLN A 388 -15.58 -8.96 13.12
N ASN A 389 -14.76 -9.07 12.05
CA ASN A 389 -15.19 -8.66 10.70
C ASN A 389 -14.38 -9.36 9.58
N LYS A 390 -15.03 -10.18 8.72
CA LYS A 390 -14.38 -10.86 7.59
C LYS A 390 -14.38 -9.98 6.33
N THR A 391 -13.21 -9.80 5.71
CA THR A 391 -13.01 -9.23 4.36
C THR A 391 -12.70 -10.35 3.35
N CYS A 392 -12.67 -10.05 2.04
CA CYS A 392 -12.41 -11.10 1.04
C CYS A 392 -10.96 -11.59 1.03
N ASN A 393 -10.01 -10.71 1.33
CA ASN A 393 -8.58 -11.01 1.23
C ASN A 393 -7.83 -10.55 2.48
N ASN A 394 -7.00 -11.41 3.04
CA ASN A 394 -5.98 -11.03 4.01
C ASN A 394 -4.67 -10.79 3.27
N VAL A 395 -4.06 -9.63 3.44
CA VAL A 395 -2.88 -9.18 2.69
C VAL A 395 -1.82 -8.66 3.65
N ILE A 396 -0.57 -9.05 3.44
CA ILE A 396 0.59 -8.37 4.02
C ILE A 396 1.41 -7.78 2.89
N LEU A 397 1.71 -6.49 2.99
CA LEU A 397 2.74 -5.83 2.18
C LEU A 397 3.97 -5.63 3.08
N PHE A 398 5.09 -6.21 2.70
CA PHE A 398 6.34 -6.14 3.47
C PHE A 398 7.41 -5.42 2.66
N LEU A 399 7.82 -4.23 3.11
CA LEU A 399 8.78 -3.37 2.43
C LEU A 399 10.04 -3.25 3.27
N THR A 400 11.20 -3.63 2.71
CA THR A 400 12.49 -3.64 3.43
C THR A 400 13.65 -3.42 2.46
N ASP A 401 14.74 -2.81 2.91
CA ASP A 401 16.02 -2.80 2.19
C ASP A 401 16.98 -3.90 2.68
N GLY A 402 16.60 -4.61 3.74
CA GLY A 402 17.53 -5.11 4.72
C GLY A 402 17.68 -6.63 4.77
N LYS A 403 18.92 -7.04 5.03
CA LYS A 403 19.30 -8.34 5.55
C LYS A 403 18.97 -8.39 7.04
N ILE A 404 18.57 -9.54 7.55
CA ILE A 404 18.31 -9.70 8.98
C ILE A 404 19.60 -9.48 9.77
N THR A 405 19.59 -8.48 10.64
CA THR A 405 20.73 -8.13 11.52
C THR A 405 20.48 -8.52 12.97
N SER A 406 19.21 -8.76 13.34
CA SER A 406 18.78 -9.21 14.66
C SER A 406 17.59 -10.17 14.55
N GLY A 407 17.53 -11.20 15.40
CA GLY A 407 16.50 -12.24 15.35
C GLY A 407 16.79 -13.36 14.34
N ILE A 408 15.80 -14.24 14.13
CA ILE A 408 15.90 -15.39 13.22
C ILE A 408 14.97 -15.16 12.02
N LEU A 409 15.27 -15.81 10.90
CA LEU A 409 14.35 -15.94 9.76
C LEU A 409 13.02 -16.57 10.22
N PRO A 410 11.88 -15.86 10.14
CA PRO A 410 10.61 -16.35 10.65
C PRO A 410 9.87 -17.32 9.70
N ASP A 411 10.58 -18.05 8.85
CA ASP A 411 9.99 -18.87 7.78
C ASP A 411 8.98 -19.91 8.32
N SER A 412 9.29 -20.56 9.44
CA SER A 412 8.40 -21.54 10.08
C SER A 412 7.12 -20.91 10.63
N ILE A 413 7.25 -19.76 11.32
CA ILE A 413 6.13 -19.03 11.91
C ILE A 413 5.24 -18.48 10.80
N ILE A 414 5.83 -17.89 9.76
CA ILE A 414 5.05 -17.35 8.64
C ILE A 414 4.27 -18.47 7.98
N LYS A 415 4.90 -19.62 7.68
CA LYS A 415 4.22 -20.75 7.05
C LYS A 415 3.07 -21.28 7.90
N GLU A 416 3.31 -21.57 9.17
CA GLU A 416 2.30 -22.08 10.10
C GLU A 416 1.10 -21.11 10.22
N LYS A 417 1.37 -19.83 10.45
CA LYS A 417 0.31 -18.82 10.60
C LYS A 417 -0.40 -18.56 9.28
N ASN A 418 0.30 -18.60 8.16
CA ASN A 418 -0.31 -18.39 6.85
C ASN A 418 -1.28 -19.51 6.47
N GLU A 419 -1.00 -20.76 6.82
CA GLU A 419 -1.95 -21.87 6.67
C GLU A 419 -3.28 -21.61 7.41
N LYS A 420 -3.22 -20.90 8.55
CA LYS A 420 -4.40 -20.53 9.34
C LYS A 420 -5.17 -19.32 8.79
N PHE A 421 -4.47 -18.29 8.31
CA PHE A 421 -5.09 -17.01 7.93
C PHE A 421 -5.28 -16.81 6.43
N GLY A 422 -4.64 -17.64 5.59
CA GLY A 422 -4.71 -17.54 4.13
C GLY A 422 -4.19 -16.20 3.59
N VAL A 423 -3.15 -15.64 4.22
CA VAL A 423 -2.56 -14.35 3.90
C VAL A 423 -1.86 -14.38 2.54
N LYS A 424 -2.08 -13.35 1.75
CA LYS A 424 -1.34 -13.10 0.51
C LYS A 424 -0.16 -12.18 0.82
N LEU A 425 1.05 -12.71 0.72
CA LEU A 425 2.26 -12.05 1.20
C LEU A 425 3.05 -11.42 0.04
N PHE A 426 3.03 -10.10 -0.06
CA PHE A 426 3.76 -9.36 -1.08
C PHE A 426 4.98 -8.70 -0.46
N THR A 427 6.16 -8.97 -1.00
CA THR A 427 7.41 -8.46 -0.47
C THR A 427 8.11 -7.54 -1.47
N PHE A 428 8.69 -6.46 -0.98
CA PHE A 428 9.37 -5.45 -1.79
C PHE A 428 10.76 -5.19 -1.24
N SER A 429 11.78 -5.48 -2.04
CA SER A 429 13.18 -5.13 -1.73
C SER A 429 13.47 -3.71 -2.22
N LEU A 430 13.77 -2.80 -1.31
CA LEU A 430 13.97 -1.37 -1.56
C LEU A 430 15.45 -1.02 -1.69
N GLY A 431 15.88 -0.69 -2.90
CA GLY A 431 17.21 -0.20 -3.22
C GLY A 431 18.03 -1.16 -4.07
N ASN A 432 19.10 -0.63 -4.66
CA ASN A 432 19.93 -1.39 -5.60
C ASN A 432 20.75 -2.49 -4.92
N GLU A 433 21.13 -2.27 -3.66
CA GLU A 433 21.95 -3.19 -2.85
C GLU A 433 21.13 -3.97 -1.82
N ALA A 434 19.80 -3.91 -1.91
CA ALA A 434 18.90 -4.56 -0.97
C ALA A 434 18.99 -6.09 -1.03
N ASP A 435 18.65 -6.77 0.08
CA ASP A 435 18.50 -8.22 0.06
C ASP A 435 17.31 -8.63 -0.81
N GLU A 436 17.59 -9.43 -1.83
CA GLU A 436 16.59 -9.99 -2.73
C GLU A 436 16.21 -11.42 -2.32
N GLU A 437 17.11 -12.16 -1.68
CA GLU A 437 16.92 -13.58 -1.45
C GLU A 437 15.86 -13.83 -0.37
N THR A 438 16.01 -13.18 0.77
CA THR A 438 15.12 -13.39 1.92
C THR A 438 13.68 -12.95 1.64
N PRO A 439 13.41 -11.70 1.20
CA PRO A 439 12.03 -11.26 0.96
C PRO A 439 11.38 -12.07 -0.16
N ARG A 440 12.15 -12.48 -1.18
CA ARG A 440 11.65 -13.34 -2.26
C ARG A 440 11.25 -14.72 -1.75
N ARG A 441 12.09 -15.37 -0.92
CA ARG A 441 11.80 -16.66 -0.30
C ARG A 441 10.52 -16.60 0.53
N ILE A 442 10.41 -15.59 1.38
CA ILE A 442 9.23 -15.34 2.20
C ILE A 442 7.96 -15.25 1.32
N ALA A 443 7.97 -14.48 0.23
CA ALA A 443 6.81 -14.38 -0.66
C ALA A 443 6.49 -15.71 -1.37
N CYS A 444 7.49 -16.39 -1.95
CA CYS A 444 7.27 -17.61 -2.71
C CYS A 444 6.72 -18.76 -1.86
N ASP A 445 7.29 -18.97 -0.66
CA ASP A 445 6.89 -20.05 0.24
C ASP A 445 5.46 -19.86 0.78
N ASN A 446 4.92 -18.65 0.62
CA ASN A 446 3.61 -18.23 1.12
C ASN A 446 2.62 -17.87 -0.01
N GLY A 447 2.88 -18.33 -1.23
CA GLY A 447 1.96 -18.15 -2.37
C GLY A 447 1.78 -16.70 -2.81
N GLY A 448 2.75 -15.84 -2.49
CA GLY A 448 2.75 -14.42 -2.81
C GLY A 448 3.76 -14.04 -3.88
N LEU A 449 4.02 -12.73 -4.00
CA LEU A 449 4.88 -12.15 -5.03
C LEU A 449 5.96 -11.26 -4.43
N TRP A 450 7.08 -11.19 -5.14
CA TRP A 450 8.21 -10.34 -4.78
C TRP A 450 8.58 -9.41 -5.93
N LYS A 451 8.97 -8.17 -5.60
CA LYS A 451 9.52 -7.19 -6.54
C LYS A 451 10.68 -6.43 -5.91
N LYS A 452 11.65 -6.04 -6.75
CA LYS A 452 12.70 -5.09 -6.40
C LYS A 452 12.31 -3.70 -6.87
N ILE A 453 12.52 -2.70 -6.02
CA ILE A 453 12.34 -1.27 -6.31
C ILE A 453 13.72 -0.63 -6.23
N ALA A 454 14.21 -0.05 -7.32
CA ALA A 454 15.54 0.56 -7.38
C ALA A 454 15.61 1.89 -6.61
N ASP A 455 16.81 2.24 -6.11
CA ASP A 455 17.05 3.54 -5.47
C ASP A 455 16.71 4.69 -6.43
N GLY A 456 16.09 5.77 -5.93
CA GLY A 456 15.70 6.94 -6.72
C GLY A 456 14.54 6.72 -7.70
N ASN A 457 14.00 5.50 -7.81
CA ASN A 457 12.85 5.21 -8.67
C ASN A 457 11.54 5.50 -7.93
N ILE A 458 11.24 6.79 -7.76
CA ILE A 458 9.97 7.26 -7.16
C ILE A 458 8.85 7.43 -8.20
N LYS A 459 9.15 7.18 -9.48
CA LYS A 459 8.19 7.36 -10.58
C LYS A 459 7.35 6.10 -10.76
N ASP A 460 6.04 6.33 -10.79
CA ASP A 460 4.99 5.34 -10.95
C ASP A 460 5.12 4.10 -10.02
N LEU A 461 5.13 4.36 -8.70
CA LEU A 461 5.08 3.30 -7.68
C LEU A 461 3.90 2.35 -7.87
N ARG A 462 2.78 2.84 -8.45
CA ARG A 462 1.64 2.01 -8.82
C ARG A 462 2.01 0.96 -9.87
N THR A 463 2.82 1.31 -10.88
CA THR A 463 3.36 0.36 -11.86
C THR A 463 4.36 -0.60 -11.23
N GLN A 464 5.20 -0.14 -10.31
CA GLN A 464 6.13 -1.02 -9.59
C GLN A 464 5.39 -2.05 -8.72
N MET A 465 4.25 -1.66 -8.16
CA MET A 465 3.35 -2.52 -7.39
C MET A 465 2.24 -3.17 -8.24
N SER A 466 2.33 -3.10 -9.58
CA SER A 466 1.29 -3.62 -10.48
C SER A 466 0.93 -5.08 -10.19
N SER A 467 1.94 -5.92 -9.94
CA SER A 467 1.76 -7.33 -9.68
C SER A 467 0.91 -7.63 -8.44
N TYR A 468 0.93 -6.75 -7.43
CA TYR A 468 0.04 -6.86 -6.26
C TYR A 468 -1.43 -6.71 -6.67
N TYR A 469 -1.73 -5.67 -7.46
CA TYR A 469 -3.09 -5.43 -7.94
C TYR A 469 -3.53 -6.50 -8.93
N ASP A 470 -2.65 -6.93 -9.83
CA ASP A 470 -2.97 -7.99 -10.80
C ASP A 470 -3.29 -9.31 -10.11
N TYR A 471 -2.51 -9.67 -9.07
CA TYR A 471 -2.77 -10.84 -8.24
C TYR A 471 -4.15 -10.76 -7.59
N LEU A 472 -4.47 -9.64 -6.95
CA LEU A 472 -5.76 -9.44 -6.30
C LEU A 472 -6.91 -9.39 -7.31
N SER A 473 -6.65 -8.96 -8.55
CA SER A 473 -7.69 -8.83 -9.58
C SER A 473 -8.19 -10.16 -10.15
N TYR A 474 -7.39 -11.22 -10.18
CA TYR A 474 -7.79 -12.49 -10.81
C TYR A 474 -9.16 -13.00 -10.33
N ARG A 475 -9.99 -13.55 -11.21
CA ARG A 475 -11.31 -14.15 -10.87
C ARG A 475 -11.59 -15.41 -11.67
N ASP A 476 -12.26 -16.36 -11.02
CA ASP A 476 -12.70 -17.61 -11.65
C ASP A 476 -13.99 -17.40 -12.46
N ASN A 477 -13.89 -16.85 -13.67
CA ASN A 477 -14.92 -16.74 -14.73
C ASN A 477 -16.37 -16.32 -14.36
N LYS A 478 -16.64 -16.00 -13.09
CA LYS A 478 -17.89 -15.47 -12.58
C LYS A 478 -17.80 -13.96 -12.59
N ILE A 479 -18.84 -13.33 -13.11
CA ILE A 479 -19.00 -11.88 -13.03
C ILE A 479 -19.27 -11.56 -11.56
N ASP A 480 -18.35 -10.83 -10.93
CA ASP A 480 -18.59 -10.26 -9.61
C ASP A 480 -19.68 -9.19 -9.70
N GLY A 481 -20.40 -8.96 -8.61
CA GLY A 481 -21.39 -7.89 -8.55
C GLY A 481 -20.77 -6.52 -8.83
N VAL A 482 -21.62 -5.57 -9.24
CA VAL A 482 -21.19 -4.17 -9.41
C VAL A 482 -20.77 -3.59 -8.06
N SER A 483 -19.61 -2.94 -8.05
CA SER A 483 -19.08 -2.24 -6.89
C SER A 483 -19.35 -0.75 -7.02
N TRP A 484 -19.74 -0.11 -5.92
CA TRP A 484 -19.99 1.32 -5.88
C TRP A 484 -18.88 2.04 -5.11
N SER A 485 -18.40 3.15 -5.67
CA SER A 485 -17.41 3.99 -4.99
C SER A 485 -18.07 4.87 -3.93
N GLU A 486 -17.28 5.28 -2.94
CA GLU A 486 -17.60 6.46 -2.14
C GLU A 486 -17.77 7.69 -3.03
N ILE A 487 -18.43 8.71 -2.50
CA ILE A 487 -18.60 9.98 -3.21
C ILE A 487 -17.26 10.70 -3.29
N TYR A 488 -16.89 11.09 -4.50
CA TYR A 488 -15.70 11.89 -4.79
C TYR A 488 -16.03 12.99 -5.80
N THR A 489 -15.17 14.00 -5.90
CA THR A 489 -15.33 15.08 -6.88
C THR A 489 -14.75 14.65 -8.22
N ASP A 490 -15.58 14.63 -9.27
CA ASP A 490 -15.18 14.31 -10.64
C ASP A 490 -14.17 15.33 -11.18
N THR A 491 -13.10 14.81 -11.80
CA THR A 491 -12.00 15.55 -12.45
C THR A 491 -12.37 16.23 -13.78
N THR A 492 -13.59 15.99 -14.26
CA THR A 492 -14.11 16.56 -15.51
C THR A 492 -15.38 17.38 -15.30
N GLY A 493 -15.58 17.93 -14.10
CA GLY A 493 -16.56 19.00 -13.88
C GLY A 493 -17.99 18.59 -13.55
N LEU A 494 -18.34 17.32 -13.37
CA LEU A 494 -19.70 16.95 -12.93
C LEU A 494 -20.01 17.28 -11.46
N GLY A 495 -18.99 17.66 -10.68
CA GLY A 495 -19.11 17.87 -9.24
C GLY A 495 -18.96 16.56 -8.47
N ASP A 496 -19.69 16.43 -7.35
CA ASP A 496 -19.66 15.22 -6.53
C ASP A 496 -20.41 14.06 -7.21
N VAL A 497 -19.71 12.96 -7.43
CA VAL A 497 -20.20 11.73 -8.07
C VAL A 497 -19.92 10.50 -7.22
N SER A 498 -20.72 9.45 -7.42
CA SER A 498 -20.36 8.06 -7.08
C SER A 498 -20.37 7.23 -8.36
N THR A 499 -19.53 6.22 -8.43
CA THR A 499 -19.33 5.43 -9.65
C THR A 499 -19.77 3.99 -9.44
N ALA A 500 -20.69 3.53 -10.28
CA ALA A 500 -20.95 2.11 -10.47
C ALA A 500 -19.81 1.50 -11.28
N SER A 501 -19.13 0.49 -10.77
CA SER A 501 -17.92 -0.08 -11.36
C SER A 501 -17.95 -1.59 -11.45
N LEU A 502 -17.47 -2.14 -12.57
CA LEU A 502 -17.40 -3.58 -12.79
C LEU A 502 -16.05 -3.97 -13.39
N ALA A 503 -15.38 -4.95 -12.78
CA ALA A 503 -14.17 -5.54 -13.33
C ALA A 503 -14.51 -6.47 -14.51
N CYS A 504 -13.90 -6.21 -15.66
CA CYS A 504 -14.11 -6.97 -16.89
C CYS A 504 -12.99 -8.02 -17.04
N PHE A 505 -13.36 -9.29 -17.22
CA PHE A 505 -12.42 -10.40 -17.26
C PHE A 505 -12.39 -11.11 -18.63
N ALA A 506 -11.19 -11.53 -19.02
CA ALA A 506 -10.99 -12.50 -20.09
C ALA A 506 -11.47 -13.89 -19.65
N SER A 507 -11.66 -14.80 -20.61
CA SER A 507 -12.13 -16.19 -20.34
C SER A 507 -11.16 -17.04 -19.51
N ASN A 508 -9.94 -16.55 -19.27
CA ASN A 508 -8.93 -17.18 -18.42
C ASN A 508 -8.81 -16.50 -17.04
N GLY A 509 -9.75 -15.62 -16.68
CA GLY A 509 -9.79 -14.95 -15.39
C GLY A 509 -8.88 -13.72 -15.23
N ARG A 510 -8.16 -13.32 -16.29
CA ARG A 510 -7.32 -12.11 -16.29
C ARG A 510 -8.17 -10.85 -16.41
N LEU A 511 -7.83 -9.83 -15.63
CA LEU A 511 -8.47 -8.52 -15.72
C LEU A 511 -8.11 -7.85 -17.06
N LEU A 512 -9.12 -7.48 -17.83
CA LEU A 512 -8.99 -6.65 -19.03
C LEU A 512 -8.99 -5.16 -18.66
N GLY A 513 -9.81 -4.81 -17.67
CA GLY A 513 -10.00 -3.45 -17.20
C GLY A 513 -11.20 -3.33 -16.27
N VAL A 514 -11.51 -2.10 -15.88
CA VAL A 514 -12.69 -1.79 -15.05
C VAL A 514 -13.59 -0.83 -15.81
N ALA A 515 -14.83 -1.23 -16.03
CA ALA A 515 -15.89 -0.38 -16.56
C ALA A 515 -16.46 0.47 -15.43
N GLY A 516 -16.80 1.73 -15.72
CA GLY A 516 -17.39 2.65 -14.75
C GLY A 516 -18.46 3.54 -15.38
N VAL A 517 -19.48 3.87 -14.60
CA VAL A 517 -20.51 4.86 -14.94
C VAL A 517 -20.73 5.79 -13.75
N ASP A 518 -20.60 7.09 -13.98
CA ASP A 518 -20.76 8.10 -12.94
C ASP A 518 -22.23 8.46 -12.71
N VAL A 519 -22.57 8.61 -11.42
CA VAL A 519 -23.86 9.09 -10.92
C VAL A 519 -23.61 10.35 -10.10
N PRO A 520 -23.85 11.55 -10.66
CA PRO A 520 -23.75 12.78 -9.90
C PRO A 520 -24.79 12.84 -8.80
N LEU A 521 -24.42 13.42 -7.66
CA LEU A 521 -25.38 13.71 -6.58
C LEU A 521 -26.54 14.59 -7.04
N SER A 522 -26.29 15.50 -7.98
CA SER A 522 -27.31 16.35 -8.58
C SER A 522 -28.39 15.58 -9.34
N THR A 523 -28.06 14.40 -9.87
CA THR A 523 -29.04 13.51 -10.55
C THR A 523 -30.00 12.87 -9.55
N LEU A 524 -29.61 12.80 -8.27
CA LEU A 524 -30.39 12.17 -7.21
C LEU A 524 -31.11 13.19 -6.31
N SER A 525 -31.20 14.47 -6.73
CA SER A 525 -31.77 15.54 -5.91
C SER A 525 -33.23 15.33 -5.53
N GLU A 526 -33.96 14.48 -6.27
CA GLU A 526 -35.35 14.12 -5.98
C GLU A 526 -35.49 13.10 -4.84
N PHE A 527 -34.42 12.40 -4.47
CA PHE A 527 -34.44 11.40 -3.40
C PHE A 527 -34.10 12.05 -2.05
N PRO A 528 -34.76 11.62 -0.95
CA PRO A 528 -34.37 12.04 0.39
C PRO A 528 -32.94 11.58 0.72
N ASN A 529 -32.09 12.51 1.13
CA ASN A 529 -30.71 12.25 1.58
C ASN A 529 -29.88 11.36 0.61
N PRO A 530 -29.63 11.82 -0.63
CA PRO A 530 -28.97 11.00 -1.66
C PRO A 530 -27.55 10.58 -1.29
N ARG A 531 -26.87 11.37 -0.44
CA ARG A 531 -25.54 11.06 0.08
C ARG A 531 -25.55 9.82 0.98
N ALA A 532 -26.55 9.68 1.84
CA ALA A 532 -26.68 8.49 2.69
C ALA A 532 -26.97 7.25 1.85
N LEU A 533 -27.88 7.35 0.87
CA LEU A 533 -28.23 6.23 -0.03
C LEU A 533 -27.03 5.72 -0.81
N LEU A 534 -26.24 6.61 -1.41
CA LEU A 534 -25.03 6.21 -2.15
C LEU A 534 -23.97 5.61 -1.22
N ASN A 535 -23.77 6.18 -0.03
CA ASN A 535 -22.82 5.62 0.94
C ASN A 535 -23.27 4.21 1.39
N GLU A 536 -24.56 3.98 1.59
CA GLU A 536 -25.08 2.67 1.96
C GLU A 536 -24.80 1.61 0.89
N ILE A 537 -25.02 1.93 -0.39
CA ILE A 537 -24.68 1.04 -1.51
C ILE A 537 -23.16 0.84 -1.59
N ALA A 538 -22.37 1.91 -1.45
CA ALA A 538 -20.92 1.85 -1.47
C ALA A 538 -20.35 1.05 -0.29
N GLU A 539 -21.05 0.93 0.83
CA GLU A 539 -20.62 0.17 2.01
C GLU A 539 -21.17 -1.27 2.02
N LYS A 540 -22.06 -1.62 1.08
CA LYS A 540 -22.59 -2.98 0.94
C LYS A 540 -21.46 -3.99 0.77
N ARG A 541 -21.40 -4.99 1.66
CA ARG A 541 -20.32 -5.98 1.71
C ARG A 541 -20.28 -6.81 0.43
N ASP A 542 -19.05 -7.06 -0.02
CA ASP A 542 -18.80 -7.89 -1.19
C ASP A 542 -19.13 -9.35 -0.88
N ASN A 543 -19.64 -10.06 -1.88
CA ASN A 543 -19.65 -11.52 -1.83
C ASN A 543 -18.23 -12.00 -2.15
N CYS A 544 -17.61 -12.76 -1.25
CA CYS A 544 -16.23 -13.22 -1.37
C CYS A 544 -16.19 -14.71 -1.73
N PRO A 545 -16.43 -15.10 -3.00
CA PRO A 545 -16.30 -16.49 -3.39
C PRO A 545 -14.84 -16.95 -3.21
N PRO A 546 -14.61 -18.24 -2.87
CA PRO A 546 -13.27 -18.79 -2.84
C PRO A 546 -12.64 -18.67 -4.23
N LYS A 547 -11.38 -18.26 -4.26
CA LYS A 547 -10.61 -17.97 -5.48
C LYS A 547 -9.45 -18.97 -5.60
N ILE A 548 -9.41 -19.72 -6.69
CA ILE A 548 -8.29 -20.63 -6.99
C ILE A 548 -7.46 -20.00 -8.10
N ILE A 549 -6.29 -19.45 -7.76
CA ILE A 549 -5.41 -18.83 -8.74
C ILE A 549 -4.50 -19.91 -9.35
N PRO A 550 -4.46 -20.08 -10.68
CA PRO A 550 -3.54 -20.98 -11.34
C PRO A 550 -2.09 -20.62 -11.03
N GLN A 551 -1.26 -21.63 -10.76
CA GLN A 551 0.17 -21.41 -10.45
C GLN A 551 0.89 -20.74 -11.63
N GLU A 552 0.54 -21.08 -12.87
CA GLU A 552 1.09 -20.46 -14.09
C GLU A 552 0.88 -18.93 -14.10
N PHE A 553 -0.29 -18.46 -13.66
CA PHE A 553 -0.57 -17.03 -13.57
C PHE A 553 0.29 -16.35 -12.50
N ILE A 554 0.48 -16.99 -11.35
CA ILE A 554 1.36 -16.48 -10.29
C ILE A 554 2.81 -16.41 -10.80
N ASP A 555 3.27 -17.43 -11.51
CA ASP A 555 4.63 -17.51 -12.06
C ASP A 555 4.87 -16.47 -13.17
N GLU A 556 3.85 -16.17 -13.97
CA GLU A 556 3.88 -15.05 -14.92
C GLU A 556 4.07 -13.71 -14.20
N LEU A 557 3.32 -13.45 -13.13
CA LEU A 557 3.44 -12.20 -12.36
C LEU A 557 4.82 -12.04 -11.69
N ARG A 558 5.50 -13.15 -11.41
CA ARG A 558 6.90 -13.18 -10.94
C ARG A 558 7.90 -12.82 -12.04
N GLY A 559 7.48 -12.71 -13.31
CA GLY A 559 8.32 -12.26 -14.42
C GLY A 559 9.44 -13.24 -14.78
N GLY A 560 9.18 -14.54 -14.65
CA GLY A 560 10.17 -15.60 -14.94
C GLY A 560 11.20 -15.83 -13.82
N VAL A 561 11.11 -15.09 -12.70
CA VAL A 561 11.91 -15.36 -11.51
C VAL A 561 11.36 -16.60 -10.82
N SER A 562 12.04 -17.75 -10.98
CA SER A 562 11.61 -19.00 -10.37
C SER A 562 11.74 -18.94 -8.84
N CYS A 563 10.76 -19.52 -8.13
CA CYS A 563 10.87 -19.82 -6.71
C CYS A 563 11.81 -21.01 -6.42
N ASN A 564 12.59 -21.47 -7.40
CA ASN A 564 13.66 -22.43 -7.16
C ASN A 564 14.84 -21.70 -6.52
N TYR A 565 14.79 -21.57 -5.20
CA TYR A 565 15.96 -21.25 -4.41
C TYR A 565 16.92 -22.42 -4.55
N CYS A 566 18.20 -22.12 -4.80
CA CYS A 566 19.22 -23.10 -4.45
C CYS A 566 19.14 -23.26 -2.93
N SER A 567 18.39 -24.26 -2.48
CA SER A 567 18.57 -24.88 -1.18
C SER A 567 19.95 -25.52 -1.20
N CYS A 568 21.01 -24.71 -1.14
CA CYS A 568 22.28 -25.18 -0.61
C CYS A 568 22.01 -25.28 0.89
N PRO A 569 21.73 -26.48 1.41
CA PRO A 569 21.56 -26.62 2.84
C PRO A 569 22.89 -26.17 3.44
N ARG A 570 22.86 -25.29 4.43
CA ARG A 570 24.05 -24.92 5.21
C ARG A 570 24.81 -26.17 5.70
N ASP A 571 24.10 -27.29 5.83
CA ASP A 571 24.61 -28.60 6.17
C ASP A 571 25.65 -29.11 5.15
N VAL A 572 25.49 -28.86 3.85
CA VAL A 572 26.47 -29.30 2.83
C VAL A 572 27.73 -28.44 2.89
N ALA A 573 27.61 -27.14 3.16
CA ALA A 573 28.78 -26.27 3.33
C ALA A 573 29.61 -26.67 4.57
N ILE A 574 28.93 -27.00 5.68
CA ILE A 574 29.57 -27.53 6.90
C ILE A 574 30.18 -28.90 6.63
N TYR A 575 29.47 -29.80 5.94
CA TYR A 575 29.98 -31.14 5.62
C TYR A 575 31.21 -31.05 4.72
N VAL A 576 31.19 -30.22 3.68
CA VAL A 576 32.34 -30.02 2.77
C VAL A 576 33.52 -29.40 3.51
N SER A 577 33.31 -28.39 4.36
CA SER A 577 34.41 -27.77 5.11
C SER A 577 35.01 -28.70 6.18
N VAL A 578 34.18 -29.46 6.91
CA VAL A 578 34.67 -30.48 7.85
C VAL A 578 35.43 -31.59 7.12
N THR A 579 34.92 -32.07 5.97
CA THR A 579 35.56 -33.13 5.19
C THR A 579 36.90 -32.66 4.62
N VAL A 580 36.99 -31.42 4.13
CA VAL A 580 38.25 -30.82 3.63
C VAL A 580 39.27 -30.69 4.76
N VAL A 581 38.86 -30.23 5.96
CA VAL A 581 39.77 -30.12 7.12
C VAL A 581 40.29 -31.49 7.55
N VAL A 582 39.43 -32.52 7.59
CA VAL A 582 39.85 -33.89 7.93
C VAL A 582 40.83 -34.44 6.89
N ILE A 583 40.58 -34.24 5.59
CA ILE A 583 41.48 -34.68 4.51
C ILE A 583 42.85 -34.00 4.64
N VAL A 584 42.89 -32.68 4.87
CA VAL A 584 44.14 -31.92 5.02
C VAL A 584 44.95 -32.43 6.22
N LEU A 585 44.28 -32.69 7.35
CA LEU A 585 44.93 -33.26 8.54
C LEU A 585 45.47 -34.68 8.28
N CYS A 586 44.70 -35.54 7.62
CA CYS A 586 45.14 -36.89 7.25
C CYS A 586 46.35 -36.87 6.30
N VAL A 587 46.35 -36.00 5.29
CA VAL A 587 47.48 -35.85 4.36
C VAL A 587 48.72 -35.31 5.09
N GLY A 588 48.54 -34.38 6.02
CA GLY A 588 49.62 -33.87 6.89
C GLY A 588 50.27 -34.98 7.73
N VAL A 589 49.45 -35.81 8.40
CA VAL A 589 49.95 -36.93 9.22
C VAL A 589 50.68 -37.98 8.36
N ILE A 590 50.12 -38.34 7.21
CA ILE A 590 50.76 -39.28 6.27
C ILE A 590 52.11 -38.71 5.78
N GLY A 591 52.17 -37.41 5.47
CA GLY A 591 53.41 -36.73 5.09
C GLY A 591 54.49 -36.81 6.16
N VAL A 592 54.13 -36.59 7.44
CA VAL A 592 55.07 -36.71 8.58
C VAL A 592 55.56 -38.15 8.76
N ILE A 593 54.67 -39.13 8.61
CA ILE A 593 55.05 -40.56 8.70
C ILE A 593 56.02 -40.93 7.57
N ILE A 594 55.75 -40.50 6.34
CA ILE A 594 56.63 -40.76 5.18
C ILE A 594 57.99 -40.09 5.39
N LEU A 595 58.02 -38.84 5.85
CA LEU A 595 59.27 -38.13 6.15
C LEU A 595 60.06 -38.83 7.27
N SER A 596 59.39 -39.32 8.30
CA SER A 596 60.01 -40.10 9.38
C SER A 596 60.60 -41.43 8.87
N ILE A 597 59.90 -42.14 7.98
CA ILE A 597 60.39 -43.36 7.35
C ILE A 597 61.61 -43.06 6.46
N ILE A 598 61.57 -42.01 5.64
CA ILE A 598 62.70 -41.58 4.80
C ILE A 598 63.90 -41.20 5.67
N TYR A 599 63.67 -40.43 6.73
CA TYR A 599 64.71 -40.03 7.68
C TYR A 599 65.35 -41.24 8.37
N SER A 600 64.55 -42.23 8.79
CA SER A 600 65.06 -43.48 9.38
C SER A 600 65.93 -44.29 8.41
N LYS A 601 65.55 -44.34 7.11
CA LYS A 601 66.34 -44.99 6.06
C LYS A 601 67.64 -44.24 5.80
N PHE A 602 67.60 -42.90 5.85
CA PHE A 602 68.78 -42.05 5.69
C PHE A 602 69.79 -42.24 6.85
N ILE A 603 69.30 -42.32 8.09
CA ILE A 603 70.14 -42.64 9.26
C ILE A 603 70.76 -44.03 9.13
N LYS A 604 69.99 -45.04 8.72
CA LYS A 604 70.52 -46.40 8.50
C LYS A 604 71.59 -46.40 7.40
N LYS A 605 71.39 -45.69 6.29
CA LYS A 605 72.37 -45.55 5.19
C LYS A 605 73.66 -44.86 5.64
N LYS A 606 73.55 -43.77 6.42
CA LYS A 606 74.70 -43.01 6.97
C LYS A 606 75.47 -43.82 8.04
N ARG A 607 74.78 -44.67 8.80
CA ARG A 607 75.39 -45.59 9.78
C ARG A 607 76.16 -46.72 9.09
N TRP A 608 75.63 -47.26 7.99
CA TRP A 608 76.34 -48.25 7.14
C TRP A 608 77.58 -47.69 6.45
N THR A 609 77.56 -46.44 5.99
CA THR A 609 78.76 -45.81 5.38
C THR A 609 79.87 -45.57 6.40
N ARG A 610 79.52 -45.17 7.64
CA ARG A 610 80.51 -45.03 8.73
C ARG A 610 81.11 -46.37 9.17
N LEU A 611 80.34 -47.45 9.14
CA LEU A 611 80.82 -48.82 9.39
C LEU A 611 81.79 -49.30 8.30
N GLN A 612 81.55 -48.97 7.03
CA GLN A 612 82.48 -49.30 5.94
C GLN A 612 83.78 -48.48 6.02
N GLN A 613 83.72 -47.20 6.41
CA GLN A 613 84.92 -46.40 6.64
C GLN A 613 85.74 -46.89 7.85
N ALA A 614 85.10 -47.42 8.90
CA ALA A 614 85.79 -47.99 10.06
C ALA A 614 86.45 -49.35 9.79
N LEU A 615 85.92 -50.14 8.85
CA LEU A 615 86.53 -51.40 8.39
C LEU A 615 87.68 -51.17 7.40
N ALA A 616 87.69 -50.05 6.67
CA ALA A 616 88.79 -49.69 5.78
C ALA A 616 90.03 -49.18 6.53
N THR A 617 89.86 -48.54 7.70
CA THR A 617 90.97 -48.02 8.52
C THR A 617 91.67 -49.06 9.38
N SER A 618 91.09 -50.24 9.61
CA SER A 618 91.79 -51.34 10.32
C SER A 618 92.75 -52.14 9.43
N TYR A 619 92.69 -51.97 8.10
CA TYR A 619 93.52 -52.73 7.16
C TYR A 619 94.85 -52.04 6.78
N GLN A 620 95.08 -50.77 7.20
CA GLN A 620 96.28 -49.99 6.85
C GLN A 620 97.26 -49.72 8.02
N MET A 621 97.09 -50.35 9.19
CA MET A 621 98.00 -50.22 10.35
C MET A 621 99.06 -51.33 10.48
N ASN A 622 99.54 -51.89 9.36
CA ASN A 622 100.76 -52.70 9.35
C ASN A 622 101.69 -52.16 8.26
N ASN A 623 102.46 -51.11 8.57
CA ASN A 623 103.83 -50.87 8.07
C ASN A 623 104.33 -49.48 8.52
N ILE A 624 105.18 -49.50 9.55
CA ILE A 624 106.09 -48.42 10.03
C ILE A 624 107.45 -48.68 9.31
N PRO A 625 108.27 -47.67 8.87
CA PRO A 625 109.12 -46.92 9.81
C PRO A 625 109.63 -45.48 9.49
N LEU A 626 109.69 -44.70 10.60
CA LEU A 626 110.76 -43.88 11.21
C LEU A 626 111.70 -42.92 10.44
N ASN A 627 111.83 -41.73 11.08
CA ASN A 627 112.93 -40.72 11.15
C ASN A 627 112.56 -39.36 10.50
N SER A 628 112.90 -38.18 11.01
CA SER A 628 113.55 -37.73 12.25
C SER A 628 113.56 -36.18 12.32
N LEU A 629 113.43 -35.64 13.55
CA LEU A 629 114.14 -34.47 14.10
C LEU A 629 113.75 -32.99 13.78
N ASN A 630 113.62 -32.28 14.92
CA ASN A 630 113.96 -30.88 15.23
C ASN A 630 112.93 -29.72 15.12
N ASN A 631 112.41 -29.40 16.32
CA ASN A 631 112.04 -28.11 16.93
C ASN A 631 113.11 -26.98 16.76
N PRO A 632 112.91 -25.74 17.30
CA PRO A 632 111.71 -24.90 17.49
C PRO A 632 111.97 -23.37 17.29
N SER A 633 110.97 -22.53 17.64
CA SER A 633 111.05 -21.27 18.44
C SER A 633 110.76 -19.89 17.81
N GLY A 634 110.08 -19.04 18.62
CA GLY A 634 109.92 -17.57 18.52
C GLY A 634 108.58 -17.13 17.91
N GLY A 635 107.61 -16.47 18.57
CA GLY A 635 107.66 -15.35 19.54
C GLY A 635 107.99 -14.05 18.78
N SER A 636 107.29 -12.91 18.80
CA SER A 636 106.20 -12.33 19.60
C SER A 636 105.85 -10.93 18.99
N HIS A 637 104.69 -10.36 19.36
CA HIS A 637 104.34 -8.92 19.43
C HIS A 637 103.78 -8.13 18.22
N SER A 638 102.45 -8.03 18.20
CA SER A 638 101.55 -6.85 18.35
C SER A 638 101.95 -5.41 17.94
N GLY A 639 100.99 -4.77 17.25
CA GLY A 639 100.61 -3.34 17.21
C GLY A 639 99.47 -3.24 16.17
N PHE A 640 98.38 -2.48 16.28
CA PHE A 640 98.12 -1.19 16.93
C PHE A 640 96.60 -0.87 16.77
N LEU A 641 95.95 -0.34 17.82
CA LEU A 641 94.90 0.73 17.91
C LEU A 641 93.74 0.77 16.86
N ASP A 642 92.47 1.11 17.15
CA ASP A 642 91.82 1.78 18.28
C ASP A 642 90.27 1.73 18.13
N HIS A 643 89.57 2.18 19.18
CA HIS A 643 88.14 2.56 19.34
C HIS A 643 87.14 1.60 20.03
N HIS A 644 87.01 1.81 21.37
CA HIS A 644 85.86 2.37 22.12
C HIS A 644 84.43 1.95 21.71
N ASP A 645 83.44 1.64 22.55
CA ASP A 645 83.18 1.58 24.01
C ASP A 645 81.91 0.66 24.14
N ALA A 646 81.82 -0.38 24.98
CA ALA A 646 81.61 -0.40 26.44
C ALA A 646 80.37 0.43 26.88
N THR A 647 79.35 -0.07 27.59
CA THR A 647 79.36 -0.75 28.89
C THR A 647 77.96 -1.36 29.20
N ASN A 648 77.84 -2.65 29.54
CA ASN A 648 77.70 -3.23 30.90
C ASN A 648 76.24 -3.44 31.37
N TYR A 649 75.83 -4.42 32.19
CA TYR A 649 76.50 -5.36 33.12
C TYR A 649 75.58 -6.60 33.32
N GLY A 650 76.14 -7.76 33.68
CA GLY A 650 75.38 -8.84 34.35
C GLY A 650 75.85 -10.27 34.09
N LEU A 651 77.07 -10.62 34.53
CA LEU A 651 77.60 -11.98 34.57
C LEU A 651 76.94 -12.83 35.67
N SER A 652 76.69 -14.11 35.41
CA SER A 652 76.93 -15.20 36.38
C SER A 652 76.89 -16.58 35.70
N GLU A 653 78.01 -17.28 35.87
CA GLU A 653 78.33 -18.68 35.56
C GLU A 653 77.23 -19.71 35.93
N ARG A 654 77.10 -20.79 35.15
CA ARG A 654 77.63 -22.13 35.49
C ARG A 654 77.15 -23.21 34.52
N LEU A 655 78.12 -23.99 34.05
CA LEU A 655 77.96 -25.35 33.55
C LEU A 655 77.22 -26.22 34.57
N LEU A 656 76.27 -27.04 34.11
CA LEU A 656 76.12 -28.44 34.52
C LEU A 656 75.18 -29.16 33.54
N ILE A 657 75.64 -30.33 33.10
CA ILE A 657 74.98 -31.31 32.25
C ILE A 657 74.32 -32.33 33.19
N ASP A 658 73.01 -32.52 33.10
CA ASP A 658 72.29 -33.80 33.27
C ASP A 658 70.81 -33.53 32.90
N ARG A 659 70.24 -34.08 31.83
CA ARG A 659 69.73 -35.45 31.58
C ARG A 659 68.51 -35.81 32.45
N ASP A 660 67.45 -36.25 31.75
CA ASP A 660 66.16 -36.79 32.22
C ASP A 660 65.14 -35.69 32.64
N GLU A 661 63.90 -35.57 32.15
CA GLU A 661 62.92 -36.51 31.58
C GLU A 661 62.00 -35.82 30.54
N VAL A 662 61.70 -36.58 29.49
CA VAL A 662 60.59 -36.36 28.55
C VAL A 662 59.36 -37.07 29.13
N TYR A 663 58.16 -36.57 28.77
CA TYR A 663 56.82 -37.17 28.82
C TYR A 663 55.86 -36.57 29.85
N THR A 664 54.96 -35.71 29.36
CA THR A 664 53.50 -35.93 29.49
C THR A 664 52.73 -35.01 28.54
N SER A 665 52.29 -35.58 27.41
CA SER A 665 51.10 -35.14 26.68
C SER A 665 50.29 -36.39 26.33
N LEU A 666 49.12 -36.50 26.95
CA LEU A 666 47.91 -37.08 26.37
C LEU A 666 46.74 -36.27 26.89
#